data_AF-A0A6I2RBP8-F1
#
_entry.id   AF-A0A6I2RBP8-F1
#
_cell.length_a   1.000
_cell.length_b   1.000
_cell.length_c   1.000
_cell.angle_alpha   90.00
_cell.angle_beta   90.00
_cell.angle_gamma   90.00
#
_symmetry.space_group_name_H-M   'P 1'
#
loop_
_entity.id
_entity.type
_entity.pdbx_description
1 polymer ?
#
loop_
_entity_poly.entity_id
_entity_poly.type
_entity_poly.pdbx_seq_one_letter_code
_entity_poly.pdbx_strand_id
1 'polypeptide(L)'
;MKTESLGGFDRFRVPAALLVIAIHTGPLLSLNGEANYLLTDILARIAVPFFFSVSGWFLVPRLLREGRAALIPFVKKLLLLYGAAALLYLPLNLYNHTLEESGFALLRDVFFNGTFYHLWYFPALVLGACLVYGLLRILGPRWAWLPALLLYAAGLLGDSYFGLTAALPPLRAGYEALFLLFDYTRNGLFFPPVFLLLGGWLALRPARRSAAWYGAGLLLSLALLTAEGLLVQRLALARFDALYLCLPLCVGFLLRWLQRLSLPSAPALRGWAAAVYVLHPWCIVLIRGGAGVVGLTGLLVDNCLVHYLAVVLLSALLALPFARIRPAPSPRSRAWIELDAAALRHNLAALGSLLPAAASLMPVIKANAYGHGDLEIARLCAGAGADAFAVATAAEGVRLRRGGVRGTILVLGYSGPELAPLLARYRLTQTVVSTEHARALDACGRRLAVHLKVDTGLHRLGIPWDDTQSLTAPYSCSHLRVTGVFTHLADTERLDEASQARTREQLRRFRAAVDGLRSAGHAPETVHFQGSYGLLNYPGLPCGCARPGIALYGVLSAPGDATTAVLPLRPVLSLRARVSQLHTLAAGEAAGYDGAYTAHRPTVLATLSIGYADGWPRTLSNGAGRVLLHGRTAPIVGLICMDQLLVDVTDMEGVAPGDTATLIGRDGDAVLTAEEAAQAAGTITNELLSRLGPRLERVVLP
;
A
#
# COMPACT_ATOMS: atom_id res chain seq x y z
N MET A 1 -5.12 -11.76 17.11
CA MET A 1 -3.98 -12.50 17.71
C MET A 1 -3.42 -11.66 18.84
N LYS A 2 -3.42 -12.15 20.10
CA LYS A 2 -2.56 -11.57 21.16
C LYS A 2 -1.16 -11.39 20.54
N THR A 3 -0.52 -10.24 20.73
CA THR A 3 0.85 -9.99 20.27
C THR A 3 1.78 -10.99 20.94
N GLU A 4 1.89 -12.18 20.37
CA GLU A 4 2.92 -13.14 20.73
C GLU A 4 4.26 -12.44 20.56
N SER A 5 5.10 -12.50 21.60
CA SER A 5 6.44 -11.91 21.59
C SER A 5 7.23 -12.53 20.42
N LEU A 6 7.42 -11.75 19.34
CA LEU A 6 8.21 -12.14 18.18
C LEU A 6 9.73 -11.92 18.40
N GLY A 7 10.12 -11.46 19.60
CA GLY A 7 11.50 -11.08 19.89
C GLY A 7 12.49 -12.24 19.84
N GLY A 8 12.04 -13.47 20.05
CA GLY A 8 12.87 -14.67 19.86
C GLY A 8 13.30 -14.84 18.39
N PHE A 9 12.34 -14.75 17.46
CA PHE A 9 12.65 -14.84 16.02
C PHE A 9 13.54 -13.69 15.56
N ASP A 10 13.26 -12.46 16.01
CA ASP A 10 14.07 -11.30 15.66
C ASP A 10 15.54 -11.47 16.05
N ARG A 11 15.80 -12.02 17.25
CA ARG A 11 17.17 -12.24 17.75
C ARG A 11 17.87 -13.42 17.10
N PHE A 12 17.17 -14.53 16.87
CA PHE A 12 17.80 -15.72 16.26
C PHE A 12 18.26 -15.49 14.81
N ARG A 13 17.69 -14.49 14.12
CA ARG A 13 18.20 -14.07 12.80
C ARG A 13 19.68 -13.72 12.80
N VAL A 14 20.22 -13.23 13.94
CA VAL A 14 21.64 -12.89 14.06
C VAL A 14 22.48 -14.17 14.04
N PRO A 15 22.33 -15.14 14.98
CA PRO A 15 22.97 -16.45 14.87
C PRO A 15 22.78 -17.14 13.52
N ALA A 16 21.57 -17.11 12.95
CA ALA A 16 21.31 -17.71 11.64
C ALA A 16 22.13 -17.06 10.52
N ALA A 17 22.27 -15.73 10.51
CA ALA A 17 23.13 -15.04 9.54
C ALA A 17 24.61 -15.40 9.72
N LEU A 18 25.08 -15.53 10.96
CA LEU A 18 26.46 -15.95 11.25
C LEU A 18 26.73 -17.38 10.78
N LEU A 19 25.78 -18.30 10.97
CA LEU A 19 25.86 -19.67 10.44
C LEU A 19 25.93 -19.68 8.91
N VAL A 20 25.21 -18.78 8.22
CA VAL A 20 25.36 -18.63 6.76
C VAL A 20 26.77 -18.19 6.37
N ILE A 21 27.38 -17.26 7.12
CA ILE A 21 28.78 -16.87 6.87
C ILE A 21 29.72 -18.06 7.10
N ALA A 22 29.49 -18.84 8.16
CA ALA A 22 30.29 -20.02 8.47
C ALA A 22 30.27 -21.04 7.33
N ILE A 23 29.10 -21.29 6.71
CA ILE A 23 28.97 -22.18 5.53
C ILE A 23 29.90 -21.75 4.37
N HIS A 24 30.09 -20.44 4.16
CA HIS A 24 30.87 -19.92 3.04
C HIS A 24 32.35 -19.73 3.33
N THR A 25 32.75 -19.73 4.60
CA THR A 25 34.11 -19.40 5.04
C THR A 25 34.83 -20.57 5.68
N GLY A 26 34.11 -21.59 6.16
CA GLY A 26 34.70 -22.78 6.77
C GLY A 26 35.60 -22.47 7.97
N PRO A 27 35.06 -21.87 9.05
CA PRO A 27 35.85 -21.25 10.13
C PRO A 27 36.82 -22.20 10.83
N LEU A 28 36.57 -23.51 10.79
CA LEU A 28 37.39 -24.51 11.48
C LEU A 28 38.25 -25.35 10.52
N LEU A 29 38.21 -25.09 9.20
CA LEU A 29 38.95 -25.87 8.19
C LEU A 29 40.45 -25.94 8.48
N SER A 30 41.06 -24.82 8.90
CA SER A 30 42.48 -24.76 9.23
C SER A 30 42.84 -25.42 10.57
N LEU A 31 41.87 -25.80 11.40
CA LEU A 31 42.07 -26.38 12.73
C LEU A 31 41.75 -27.88 12.76
N ASN A 32 40.55 -28.26 12.28
CA ASN A 32 40.07 -29.63 12.27
C ASN A 32 38.93 -29.79 11.25
N GLY A 33 39.14 -30.64 10.24
CA GLY A 33 38.17 -30.87 9.16
C GLY A 33 36.85 -31.49 9.61
N GLU A 34 36.87 -32.42 10.58
CA GLU A 34 35.66 -33.04 11.13
C GLU A 34 34.82 -32.05 11.94
N ALA A 35 35.48 -31.22 12.77
CA ALA A 35 34.82 -30.16 13.51
C ALA A 35 34.23 -29.11 12.57
N ASN A 36 34.92 -28.80 11.47
CA ASN A 36 34.36 -27.93 10.43
C ASN A 36 33.11 -28.54 9.82
N TYR A 37 33.17 -29.79 9.36
CA TYR A 37 32.02 -30.49 8.77
C TYR A 37 30.81 -30.52 9.72
N LEU A 38 31.03 -30.84 11.01
CA LEU A 38 29.98 -30.79 12.02
C LEU A 38 29.33 -29.39 12.11
N LEU A 39 30.14 -28.34 12.09
CA LEU A 39 29.63 -26.97 12.16
C LEU A 39 28.94 -26.53 10.87
N THR A 40 29.61 -26.62 9.72
CA THR A 40 29.17 -26.01 8.45
C THR A 40 28.17 -26.87 7.68
N ASP A 41 28.40 -28.18 7.67
CA ASP A 41 27.65 -29.09 6.82
C ASP A 41 26.50 -29.75 7.55
N ILE A 42 26.51 -29.78 8.88
CA ILE A 42 25.41 -30.29 9.70
C ILE A 42 24.67 -29.17 10.43
N LEU A 43 25.30 -28.54 11.44
CA LEU A 43 24.59 -27.64 12.36
C LEU A 43 24.15 -26.33 11.70
N ALA A 44 25.00 -25.73 10.86
CA ALA A 44 24.70 -24.49 10.18
C ALA A 44 23.58 -24.63 9.14
N ARG A 45 23.26 -25.85 8.68
CA ARG A 45 22.18 -26.11 7.73
C ARG A 45 20.79 -25.79 8.26
N ILE A 46 20.64 -25.52 9.55
CA ILE A 46 19.39 -25.02 10.15
C ILE A 46 19.07 -23.58 9.72
N ALA A 47 20.08 -22.78 9.36
CA ALA A 47 19.92 -21.35 9.15
C ALA A 47 18.91 -20.99 8.04
N VAL A 48 19.03 -21.59 6.86
CA VAL A 48 18.16 -21.29 5.71
C VAL A 48 16.73 -21.81 5.92
N PRO A 49 16.52 -23.06 6.38
CA PRO A 49 15.22 -23.55 6.80
C PRO A 49 14.50 -22.70 7.85
N PHE A 50 15.25 -22.13 8.82
CA PHE A 50 14.69 -21.17 9.77
C PHE A 50 14.11 -19.95 9.03
N PHE A 51 14.84 -19.35 8.08
CA PHE A 51 14.33 -18.20 7.34
C PHE A 51 13.11 -18.53 6.47
N PHE A 52 13.07 -19.71 5.83
CA PHE A 52 11.88 -20.17 5.12
C PHE A 52 10.68 -20.33 6.07
N SER A 53 10.89 -20.97 7.21
CA SER A 53 9.82 -21.21 8.17
C SER A 53 9.31 -19.92 8.81
N VAL A 54 10.18 -18.97 9.13
CA VAL A 54 9.73 -17.64 9.58
C VAL A 54 8.96 -16.91 8.48
N SER A 55 9.34 -17.06 7.22
CA SER A 55 8.57 -16.49 6.09
C SER A 55 7.18 -17.13 6.00
N GLY A 56 7.10 -18.45 6.13
CA GLY A 56 5.85 -19.20 6.18
C GLY A 56 4.94 -18.82 7.35
N TRP A 57 5.53 -18.57 8.52
CA TRP A 57 4.82 -18.12 9.73
C TRP A 57 3.97 -16.88 9.47
N PHE A 58 4.50 -15.90 8.74
CA PHE A 58 3.78 -14.66 8.44
C PHE A 58 2.95 -14.74 7.16
N LEU A 59 3.42 -15.51 6.16
CA LEU A 59 2.79 -15.57 4.85
C LEU A 59 1.56 -16.48 4.83
N VAL A 60 1.67 -17.72 5.32
CA VAL A 60 0.62 -18.74 5.16
C VAL A 60 -0.71 -18.34 5.81
N PRO A 61 -0.76 -17.79 7.05
CA PRO A 61 -2.03 -17.32 7.62
C PRO A 61 -2.68 -16.18 6.81
N ARG A 62 -1.89 -15.40 6.08
CA ARG A 62 -2.40 -14.37 5.17
C ARG A 62 -2.85 -14.96 3.85
N LEU A 63 -2.14 -15.96 3.31
CA LEU A 63 -2.59 -16.67 2.10
C LEU A 63 -3.96 -17.33 2.31
N LEU A 64 -4.22 -17.89 3.49
CA LEU A 64 -5.51 -18.50 3.83
C LEU A 64 -6.66 -17.48 3.93
N ARG A 65 -6.37 -16.22 4.31
CA ARG A 65 -7.38 -15.16 4.50
C ARG A 65 -7.58 -14.26 3.28
N GLU A 66 -6.48 -13.86 2.65
CA GLU A 66 -6.43 -12.83 1.60
C GLU A 66 -6.11 -13.42 0.21
N GLY A 67 -5.72 -14.70 0.13
CA GLY A 67 -5.39 -15.37 -1.12
C GLY A 67 -4.30 -14.64 -1.92
N ARG A 68 -4.60 -14.30 -3.18
CA ARG A 68 -3.65 -13.63 -4.10
C ARG A 68 -3.24 -12.25 -3.59
N ALA A 69 -4.11 -11.55 -2.85
CA ALA A 69 -3.81 -10.23 -2.31
C ALA A 69 -2.68 -10.25 -1.26
N ALA A 70 -2.45 -11.38 -0.59
CA ALA A 70 -1.27 -11.58 0.26
C ALA A 70 -0.03 -12.02 -0.52
N LEU A 71 -0.20 -12.85 -1.55
CA LEU A 71 0.93 -13.40 -2.33
C LEU A 71 1.62 -12.33 -3.18
N ILE A 72 0.86 -11.53 -3.95
CA ILE A 72 1.40 -10.59 -4.94
C ILE A 72 2.37 -9.59 -4.31
N PRO A 73 2.03 -8.89 -3.19
CA PRO A 73 2.96 -7.96 -2.56
C PRO A 73 4.22 -8.64 -2.01
N PHE A 74 4.09 -9.88 -1.51
CA PHE A 74 5.21 -10.66 -1.00
C PHE A 74 6.20 -11.03 -2.12
N VAL A 75 5.69 -11.59 -3.22
CA VAL A 75 6.49 -11.94 -4.40
C VAL A 75 7.13 -10.70 -5.01
N LYS A 76 6.37 -9.62 -5.21
CA LYS A 76 6.89 -8.35 -5.75
C LYS A 76 8.05 -7.82 -4.92
N LYS A 77 7.93 -7.84 -3.60
CA LYS A 77 9.00 -7.40 -2.69
C LYS A 77 10.26 -8.25 -2.85
N LEU A 78 10.13 -9.58 -2.91
CA LEU A 78 11.27 -10.48 -3.07
C LEU A 78 11.94 -10.32 -4.43
N LEU A 79 11.18 -10.19 -5.51
CA LEU A 79 11.72 -9.95 -6.84
C LEU A 79 12.46 -8.61 -6.94
N LEU A 80 11.96 -7.56 -6.28
CA LEU A 80 12.69 -6.28 -6.20
C LEU A 80 14.00 -6.41 -5.42
N LEU A 81 13.99 -7.12 -4.30
CA LEU A 81 15.22 -7.37 -3.53
C LEU A 81 16.22 -8.22 -4.32
N TYR A 82 15.72 -9.25 -5.02
CA TYR A 82 16.54 -10.11 -5.86
C TYR A 82 17.14 -9.34 -7.03
N GLY A 83 16.36 -8.51 -7.73
CA GLY A 83 16.86 -7.65 -8.80
C GLY A 83 17.93 -6.67 -8.30
N ALA A 84 17.70 -6.03 -7.14
CA ALA A 84 18.70 -5.15 -6.54
C ALA A 84 19.99 -5.90 -6.14
N ALA A 85 19.87 -7.10 -5.56
CA ALA A 85 21.02 -7.94 -5.24
C ALA A 85 21.75 -8.41 -6.51
N ALA A 86 21.03 -8.86 -7.54
CA ALA A 86 21.61 -9.27 -8.81
C ALA A 86 22.41 -8.12 -9.46
N LEU A 87 21.87 -6.89 -9.43
CA LEU A 87 22.59 -5.70 -9.91
C LEU A 87 23.84 -5.41 -9.07
N LEU A 88 23.77 -5.58 -7.75
CA LEU A 88 24.93 -5.41 -6.86
C LEU A 88 26.06 -6.41 -7.19
N TYR A 89 25.73 -7.62 -7.66
CA TYR A 89 26.70 -8.66 -8.03
C TYR A 89 27.12 -8.63 -9.50
N LEU A 90 26.50 -7.77 -10.33
CA LEU A 90 26.82 -7.67 -11.75
C LEU A 90 28.32 -7.42 -12.04
N PRO A 91 29.03 -6.52 -11.33
CA PRO A 91 30.46 -6.32 -11.56
C PRO A 91 31.31 -7.56 -11.28
N LEU A 92 30.98 -8.31 -10.22
CA LEU A 92 31.70 -9.52 -9.84
C LEU A 92 31.43 -10.67 -10.83
N ASN A 93 30.21 -10.75 -11.34
CA ASN A 93 29.85 -11.69 -12.39
C ASN A 93 30.57 -11.42 -13.72
N LEU A 94 30.67 -10.15 -14.12
CA LEU A 94 31.45 -9.74 -15.28
C LEU A 94 32.94 -10.08 -15.10
N TYR A 95 33.50 -9.85 -13.91
CA TYR A 95 34.89 -10.18 -13.59
C TYR A 95 35.17 -11.69 -13.62
N ASN A 96 34.22 -12.52 -13.15
CA ASN A 96 34.36 -13.97 -13.13
C ASN A 96 33.93 -14.67 -14.44
N HIS A 97 33.59 -13.91 -15.49
CA HIS A 97 33.08 -14.45 -16.77
C HIS A 97 31.82 -15.33 -16.64
N THR A 98 31.06 -15.21 -15.54
CA THR A 98 29.87 -16.05 -15.28
C THR A 98 28.66 -15.70 -16.15
N LEU A 99 28.72 -14.60 -16.91
CA LEU A 99 27.65 -14.15 -17.82
C LEU A 99 27.85 -14.56 -19.28
N GLU A 100 28.92 -15.28 -19.59
CA GLU A 100 29.18 -15.78 -20.95
C GLU A 100 28.29 -16.97 -21.33
N GLU A 101 27.57 -17.56 -20.38
CA GLU A 101 26.57 -18.60 -20.63
C GLU A 101 25.34 -18.04 -21.35
N SER A 102 24.92 -18.69 -22.45
CA SER A 102 23.77 -18.27 -23.26
C SER A 102 22.62 -19.29 -23.25
N GLY A 103 21.40 -18.80 -23.48
CA GLY A 103 20.21 -19.65 -23.64
C GLY A 103 19.63 -20.17 -22.32
N PHE A 104 19.45 -21.50 -22.23
CA PHE A 104 18.73 -22.15 -21.13
C PHE A 104 19.44 -22.04 -19.78
N ALA A 105 20.78 -22.02 -19.76
CA ALA A 105 21.57 -21.94 -18.52
C ALA A 105 21.35 -20.60 -17.79
N LEU A 106 21.30 -19.48 -18.52
CA LEU A 106 20.99 -18.17 -17.95
C LEU A 106 19.58 -18.12 -17.35
N LEU A 107 18.59 -18.73 -18.01
CA LEU A 107 17.24 -18.84 -17.47
C LEU A 107 17.21 -19.69 -16.19
N ARG A 108 17.93 -20.82 -16.20
CA ARG A 108 18.06 -21.69 -15.02
C ARG A 108 18.65 -20.93 -13.84
N ASP A 109 19.67 -20.11 -14.06
CA ASP A 109 20.29 -19.32 -12.99
C ASP A 109 19.38 -18.22 -12.48
N VAL A 110 18.69 -17.51 -13.37
CA VAL A 110 17.74 -16.48 -12.96
C VAL A 110 16.61 -17.06 -12.09
N PHE A 111 16.05 -18.22 -12.47
CA PHE A 111 14.85 -18.77 -11.85
C PHE A 111 15.09 -19.81 -10.75
N PHE A 112 16.26 -20.46 -10.69
CA PHE A 112 16.51 -21.55 -9.75
C PHE A 112 17.82 -21.39 -8.98
N ASN A 113 18.96 -21.17 -9.64
CA ASN A 113 20.25 -21.16 -8.96
C ASN A 113 20.61 -19.81 -8.33
N GLY A 114 19.93 -18.73 -8.71
CA GLY A 114 20.38 -17.37 -8.43
C GLY A 114 21.44 -16.92 -9.43
N THR A 115 21.44 -15.64 -9.80
CA THR A 115 22.48 -15.01 -10.65
C THR A 115 23.87 -14.99 -10.02
N PHE A 116 23.98 -15.40 -8.76
CA PHE A 116 25.23 -15.64 -8.05
C PHE A 116 24.97 -16.74 -7.02
N TYR A 117 25.93 -17.63 -6.77
CA TYR A 117 25.72 -18.91 -6.08
C TYR A 117 25.03 -18.83 -4.70
N HIS A 118 25.16 -17.71 -3.97
CA HIS A 118 24.51 -17.56 -2.66
C HIS A 118 23.11 -16.94 -2.76
N LEU A 119 22.71 -16.31 -3.88
CA LEU A 119 21.43 -15.60 -4.05
C LEU A 119 20.24 -16.52 -4.34
N TRP A 120 20.47 -17.82 -4.51
CA TRP A 120 19.44 -18.84 -4.78
C TRP A 120 18.23 -18.80 -3.82
N TYR A 121 18.40 -18.31 -2.59
CA TYR A 121 17.33 -18.18 -1.61
C TYR A 121 16.13 -17.38 -2.13
N PHE A 122 16.37 -16.30 -2.89
CA PHE A 122 15.30 -15.43 -3.39
C PHE A 122 14.38 -16.14 -4.39
N PRO A 123 14.89 -16.67 -5.53
CA PRO A 123 14.05 -17.44 -6.45
C PRO A 123 13.45 -18.67 -5.75
N ALA A 124 14.19 -19.32 -4.85
CA ALA A 124 13.66 -20.46 -4.11
C ALA A 124 12.44 -20.09 -3.26
N LEU A 125 12.51 -18.99 -2.51
CA LEU A 125 11.40 -18.52 -1.69
C LEU A 125 10.20 -18.06 -2.52
N VAL A 126 10.43 -17.41 -3.67
CA VAL A 126 9.36 -17.00 -4.59
C VAL A 126 8.63 -18.23 -5.14
N LEU A 127 9.37 -19.20 -5.68
CA LEU A 127 8.80 -20.42 -6.24
C LEU A 127 8.07 -21.23 -5.17
N GLY A 128 8.70 -21.43 -4.01
CA GLY A 128 8.11 -22.14 -2.89
C GLY A 128 6.83 -21.49 -2.38
N ALA A 129 6.78 -20.15 -2.29
CA ALA A 129 5.58 -19.42 -1.89
C ALA A 129 4.43 -19.58 -2.90
N CYS A 130 4.75 -19.54 -4.20
CA CYS A 130 3.75 -19.76 -5.26
C CYS A 130 3.22 -21.19 -5.25
N LEU A 131 4.11 -22.18 -5.06
CA LEU A 131 3.74 -23.58 -4.96
C LEU A 131 2.84 -23.83 -3.74
N VAL A 132 3.25 -23.35 -2.56
CA VAL A 132 2.46 -23.47 -1.33
C VAL A 132 1.09 -22.81 -1.49
N TYR A 133 1.02 -21.63 -2.13
CA TYR A 133 -0.27 -21.00 -2.44
C TYR A 133 -1.15 -21.90 -3.33
N GLY A 134 -0.59 -22.49 -4.38
CA GLY A 134 -1.30 -23.45 -5.25
C GLY A 134 -1.79 -24.68 -4.48
N LEU A 135 -0.92 -25.30 -3.68
CA LEU A 135 -1.25 -26.46 -2.86
C LEU A 135 -2.35 -26.16 -1.84
N LEU A 136 -2.27 -25.02 -1.14
CA LEU A 136 -3.29 -24.60 -0.18
C LEU A 136 -4.63 -24.32 -0.85
N ARG A 137 -4.62 -23.77 -2.07
CA ARG A 137 -5.84 -23.48 -2.84
C ARG A 137 -6.51 -24.74 -3.38
N ILE A 138 -5.73 -25.69 -3.88
CA ILE A 138 -6.24 -26.89 -4.56
C ILE A 138 -6.60 -27.99 -3.54
N LEU A 139 -5.73 -28.24 -2.55
CA LEU A 139 -5.84 -29.37 -1.63
C LEU A 139 -6.30 -28.96 -0.23
N GLY A 140 -6.26 -27.67 0.09
CA GLY A 140 -6.53 -27.16 1.43
C GLY A 140 -5.36 -27.36 2.41
N PRO A 141 -5.43 -26.74 3.60
CA PRO A 141 -4.33 -26.71 4.57
C PRO A 141 -4.00 -28.08 5.18
N ARG A 142 -4.96 -29.02 5.18
CA ARG A 142 -4.75 -30.38 5.70
C ARG A 142 -3.91 -31.24 4.75
N TRP A 143 -4.17 -31.16 3.46
CA TRP A 143 -3.56 -32.04 2.46
C TRP A 143 -2.36 -31.45 1.73
N ALA A 144 -2.14 -30.13 1.79
CA ALA A 144 -0.97 -29.47 1.21
C ALA A 144 0.38 -30.04 1.70
N TRP A 145 0.40 -30.66 2.88
CA TRP A 145 1.59 -31.28 3.47
C TRP A 145 2.11 -32.50 2.69
N LEU A 146 1.23 -33.33 2.15
CA LEU A 146 1.61 -34.57 1.47
C LEU A 146 2.53 -34.31 0.26
N PRO A 147 2.13 -33.50 -0.73
CA PRO A 147 3.01 -33.20 -1.87
C PRO A 147 4.27 -32.44 -1.45
N ALA A 148 4.22 -31.58 -0.43
CA ALA A 148 5.40 -30.88 0.05
C ALA A 148 6.44 -31.82 0.69
N LEU A 149 5.99 -32.84 1.43
CA LEU A 149 6.85 -33.87 2.01
C LEU A 149 7.43 -34.80 0.94
N LEU A 150 6.64 -35.17 -0.07
CA LEU A 150 7.12 -35.97 -1.21
C LEU A 150 8.19 -35.22 -2.00
N LEU A 151 8.00 -33.92 -2.25
CA LEU A 151 9.01 -33.08 -2.88
C LEU A 151 10.28 -32.98 -2.02
N TYR A 152 10.15 -32.81 -0.70
CA TYR A 152 11.31 -32.79 0.19
C TYR A 152 12.07 -34.13 0.20
N ALA A 153 11.35 -35.26 0.19
CA ALA A 153 11.94 -36.59 0.10
C ALA A 153 12.68 -36.81 -1.24
N ALA A 154 12.10 -36.36 -2.36
CA ALA A 154 12.80 -36.35 -3.65
C ALA A 154 14.06 -35.47 -3.61
N GLY A 155 13.99 -34.32 -2.94
CA GLY A 155 15.16 -33.47 -2.72
C GLY A 155 16.28 -34.20 -1.98
N LEU A 156 15.96 -34.84 -0.84
CA LEU A 156 16.92 -35.62 -0.04
C LEU A 156 17.63 -36.66 -0.88
N LEU A 157 16.87 -37.42 -1.68
CA LEU A 157 17.37 -38.49 -2.54
C LEU A 157 18.22 -38.01 -3.73
N GLY A 158 18.17 -36.73 -4.08
CA GLY A 158 19.01 -36.14 -5.13
C GLY A 158 20.29 -35.47 -4.62
N ASP A 159 20.31 -34.99 -3.37
CA ASP A 159 21.47 -34.27 -2.81
C ASP A 159 22.15 -35.11 -1.70
N SER A 160 21.63 -35.11 -0.47
CA SER A 160 22.32 -35.71 0.70
C SER A 160 22.25 -37.24 0.77
N TYR A 161 21.28 -37.87 0.11
CA TYR A 161 21.11 -39.33 0.04
C TYR A 161 21.33 -39.90 -1.36
N PHE A 162 21.98 -39.14 -2.24
CA PHE A 162 22.17 -39.50 -3.64
C PHE A 162 22.87 -40.85 -3.82
N GLY A 163 23.79 -41.24 -2.94
CA GLY A 163 24.44 -42.56 -2.98
C GLY A 163 23.45 -43.73 -2.95
N LEU A 164 22.29 -43.57 -2.28
CA LEU A 164 21.24 -44.60 -2.27
C LEU A 164 20.49 -44.68 -3.61
N THR A 165 20.24 -43.56 -4.26
CA THR A 165 19.56 -43.54 -5.56
C THR A 165 20.49 -43.88 -6.71
N ALA A 166 21.75 -43.45 -6.63
CA ALA A 166 22.81 -43.78 -7.58
C ALA A 166 23.10 -45.28 -7.64
N ALA A 167 22.86 -46.01 -6.54
CA ALA A 167 22.96 -47.47 -6.48
C ALA A 167 21.86 -48.20 -7.27
N LEU A 168 20.78 -47.51 -7.67
CA LEU A 168 19.64 -48.06 -8.39
C LEU A 168 19.53 -47.46 -9.80
N PRO A 169 19.89 -48.19 -10.89
CA PRO A 169 20.03 -47.61 -12.23
C PRO A 169 18.82 -46.81 -12.76
N PRO A 170 17.55 -47.26 -12.59
CA PRO A 170 16.40 -46.49 -13.04
C PRO A 170 16.23 -45.15 -12.31
N LEU A 171 16.52 -45.13 -11.00
CA LEU A 171 16.44 -43.91 -10.20
C LEU A 171 17.60 -42.97 -10.52
N ARG A 172 18.80 -43.51 -10.68
CA ARG A 172 19.98 -42.75 -11.12
C ARG A 172 19.70 -42.00 -12.43
N ALA A 173 19.19 -42.69 -13.45
CA ALA A 173 18.85 -42.06 -14.73
C ALA A 173 17.78 -40.96 -14.57
N GLY A 174 16.79 -41.18 -13.70
CA GLY A 174 15.78 -40.16 -13.38
C GLY A 174 16.36 -38.90 -12.74
N TYR A 175 17.30 -39.04 -11.80
CA TYR A 175 17.98 -37.90 -11.18
C TYR A 175 18.99 -37.24 -12.13
N GLU A 176 19.71 -38.00 -12.95
CA GLU A 176 20.59 -37.42 -13.99
C GLU A 176 19.79 -36.58 -14.98
N ALA A 177 18.60 -37.02 -15.40
CA ALA A 177 17.69 -36.22 -16.21
C ALA A 177 17.18 -34.97 -15.47
N LEU A 178 16.87 -35.10 -14.17
CA LEU A 178 16.50 -33.96 -13.33
C LEU A 178 17.64 -32.92 -13.27
N PHE A 179 18.90 -33.37 -13.24
CA PHE A 179 20.05 -32.50 -13.16
C PHE A 179 20.40 -31.76 -14.46
N LEU A 180 19.76 -32.13 -15.59
CA LEU A 180 19.78 -31.30 -16.79
C LEU A 180 18.98 -29.99 -16.59
N LEU A 181 18.01 -29.99 -15.67
CA LEU A 181 17.14 -28.85 -15.38
C LEU A 181 17.60 -28.06 -14.13
N PHE A 182 18.21 -28.73 -13.15
CA PHE A 182 18.63 -28.13 -11.88
C PHE A 182 20.04 -28.59 -11.50
N ASP A 183 20.92 -27.69 -11.05
CA ASP A 183 22.26 -28.12 -10.66
C ASP A 183 22.27 -28.93 -9.35
N TYR A 184 21.30 -28.66 -8.48
CA TYR A 184 21.10 -29.29 -7.17
C TYR A 184 19.61 -29.30 -6.81
N THR A 185 19.20 -30.20 -5.91
CA THR A 185 17.80 -30.24 -5.42
C THR A 185 17.53 -29.22 -4.32
N ARG A 186 18.56 -28.59 -3.74
CA ARG A 186 18.48 -27.38 -2.90
C ARG A 186 17.97 -26.14 -3.67
N ASN A 187 16.72 -26.18 -4.10
CA ASN A 187 16.07 -25.14 -4.91
C ASN A 187 14.61 -24.91 -4.48
N GLY A 188 13.92 -24.00 -5.17
CA GLY A 188 12.56 -23.58 -4.81
C GLY A 188 11.47 -24.65 -4.86
N LEU A 189 11.70 -25.75 -5.58
CA LEU A 189 10.73 -26.82 -5.76
C LEU A 189 10.77 -27.83 -4.61
N PHE A 190 11.96 -28.32 -4.26
CA PHE A 190 12.10 -29.42 -3.30
C PHE A 190 12.28 -28.95 -1.86
N PHE A 191 12.84 -27.76 -1.64
CA PHE A 191 13.32 -27.37 -0.32
C PHE A 191 12.36 -26.45 0.48
N PRO A 192 11.97 -25.25 0.02
CA PRO A 192 11.13 -24.33 0.78
C PRO A 192 9.72 -24.81 1.17
N PRO A 193 8.97 -25.59 0.34
CA PRO A 193 7.55 -25.85 0.60
C PRO A 193 7.25 -26.44 1.98
N VAL A 194 8.05 -27.43 2.42
CA VAL A 194 7.86 -28.07 3.73
C VAL A 194 8.08 -27.07 4.87
N PHE A 195 9.07 -26.19 4.76
CA PHE A 195 9.39 -25.20 5.79
C PHE A 195 8.40 -24.05 5.81
N LEU A 196 7.93 -23.59 4.65
CA LEU A 196 6.86 -22.60 4.56
C LEU A 196 5.57 -23.10 5.21
N LEU A 197 5.18 -24.35 4.92
CA LEU A 197 4.02 -24.99 5.57
C LEU A 197 4.24 -25.21 7.06
N LEU A 198 5.45 -25.60 7.49
CA LEU A 198 5.82 -25.76 8.90
C LEU A 198 5.63 -24.45 9.66
N GLY A 199 6.19 -23.36 9.15
CA GLY A 199 6.00 -22.02 9.72
C GLY A 199 4.54 -21.65 9.86
N GLY A 200 3.77 -21.80 8.78
CA GLY A 200 2.34 -21.51 8.75
C GLY A 200 1.53 -22.34 9.74
N TRP A 201 1.78 -23.64 9.79
CA TRP A 201 1.12 -24.57 10.70
C TRP A 201 1.39 -24.27 12.16
N LEU A 202 2.63 -23.87 12.49
CA LEU A 202 2.98 -23.44 13.83
C LEU A 202 2.31 -22.11 14.20
N ALA A 203 2.25 -21.15 13.28
CA ALA A 203 1.60 -19.84 13.49
C ALA A 203 0.09 -19.95 13.76
N LEU A 204 -0.57 -20.93 13.14
CA LEU A 204 -2.00 -21.18 13.31
C LEU A 204 -2.35 -21.97 14.57
N ARG A 205 -1.35 -22.42 15.35
CA ARG A 205 -1.55 -23.29 16.52
C ARG A 205 -0.82 -22.76 17.74
N PRO A 206 -1.48 -22.60 18.90
CA PRO A 206 -0.83 -22.12 20.11
C PRO A 206 0.21 -23.14 20.61
N ALA A 207 1.32 -22.63 21.17
CA ALA A 207 2.29 -23.46 21.86
C ALA A 207 1.68 -23.99 23.17
N ARG A 208 1.76 -25.31 23.41
CA ARG A 208 1.13 -25.98 24.55
C ARG A 208 2.09 -26.35 25.68
N ARG A 209 3.40 -26.32 25.43
CA ARG A 209 4.44 -26.77 26.38
C ARG A 209 5.36 -25.61 26.81
N SER A 210 6.16 -25.84 27.85
CA SER A 210 7.10 -24.87 28.39
C SER A 210 8.30 -24.65 27.46
N ALA A 211 9.04 -23.54 27.66
CA ALA A 211 10.27 -23.28 26.92
C ALA A 211 11.30 -24.41 27.14
N ALA A 212 11.46 -24.90 28.37
CA ALA A 212 12.37 -26.00 28.68
C ALA A 212 12.06 -27.28 27.89
N TRP A 213 10.77 -27.62 27.72
CA TRP A 213 10.35 -28.79 26.94
C TRP A 213 10.73 -28.66 25.47
N TYR A 214 10.46 -27.50 24.86
CA TYR A 214 10.86 -27.26 23.46
C TYR A 214 12.38 -27.18 23.31
N GLY A 215 13.09 -26.68 24.32
CA GLY A 215 14.55 -26.69 24.36
C GLY A 215 15.14 -28.09 24.43
N ALA A 216 14.60 -28.97 25.28
CA ALA A 216 15.00 -30.38 25.33
C ALA A 216 14.72 -31.10 24.01
N GLY A 217 13.55 -30.85 23.40
CA GLY A 217 13.23 -31.39 22.08
C GLY A 217 14.17 -30.86 20.97
N LEU A 218 14.57 -29.58 21.04
CA LEU A 218 15.57 -29.01 20.15
C LEU A 218 16.91 -29.74 20.31
N LEU A 219 17.41 -29.90 21.53
CA LEU A 219 18.67 -30.61 21.80
C LEU A 219 18.64 -32.05 21.29
N LEU A 220 17.56 -32.79 21.54
CA LEU A 220 17.39 -34.15 21.02
C LEU A 220 17.38 -34.16 19.49
N SER A 221 16.63 -33.26 18.86
CA SER A 221 16.59 -33.17 17.40
C SER A 221 17.94 -32.80 16.79
N LEU A 222 18.73 -31.95 17.44
CA LEU A 222 20.09 -31.60 17.02
C LEU A 222 21.04 -32.79 17.13
N ALA A 223 20.91 -33.61 18.18
CA ALA A 223 21.66 -34.84 18.32
C ALA A 223 21.32 -35.84 17.19
N LEU A 224 20.03 -35.97 16.85
CA LEU A 224 19.60 -36.81 15.72
C LEU A 224 20.11 -36.28 14.38
N LEU A 225 20.03 -34.96 14.15
CA LEU A 225 20.59 -34.33 12.95
C LEU A 225 22.12 -34.56 12.85
N THR A 226 22.81 -34.51 13.99
CA THR A 226 24.25 -34.81 14.07
C THR A 226 24.54 -36.26 13.71
N ALA A 227 23.80 -37.21 14.29
CA ALA A 227 23.93 -38.62 13.96
C ALA A 227 23.64 -38.89 12.48
N GLU A 228 22.59 -38.27 11.93
CA GLU A 228 22.23 -38.36 10.52
C GLU A 228 23.34 -37.83 9.61
N GLY A 229 23.83 -36.62 9.86
CA GLY A 229 24.88 -36.00 9.03
C GLY A 229 26.21 -36.76 9.07
N LEU A 230 26.58 -37.32 10.23
CA LEU A 230 27.75 -38.19 10.37
C LEU A 230 27.56 -39.53 9.64
N LEU A 231 26.34 -40.08 9.64
CA LEU A 231 26.04 -41.30 8.89
C LEU A 231 26.15 -41.06 7.37
N VAL A 232 25.57 -39.96 6.88
CA VAL A 232 25.66 -39.54 5.47
C VAL A 232 27.12 -39.37 5.05
N GLN A 233 27.94 -38.74 5.89
CA GLN A 233 29.37 -38.56 5.64
C GLN A 233 30.12 -39.90 5.60
N ARG A 234 29.95 -40.74 6.62
CA ARG A 234 30.65 -42.03 6.76
C ARG A 234 30.33 -42.99 5.63
N LEU A 235 29.09 -42.96 5.13
CA LEU A 235 28.63 -43.79 4.03
C LEU A 235 28.84 -43.14 2.66
N ALA A 236 29.44 -41.94 2.60
CA ALA A 236 29.67 -41.17 1.37
C ALA A 236 28.40 -41.04 0.50
N LEU A 237 27.26 -40.78 1.12
CA LEU A 237 25.96 -40.75 0.42
C LEU A 237 25.70 -39.42 -0.29
N ALA A 238 26.26 -38.33 0.19
CA ALA A 238 25.92 -37.01 -0.32
C ALA A 238 26.64 -36.69 -1.63
N ARG A 239 25.88 -36.21 -2.62
CA ARG A 239 26.41 -35.38 -3.69
C ARG A 239 26.62 -33.94 -3.21
N PHE A 240 25.70 -33.46 -2.38
CA PHE A 240 25.75 -32.14 -1.77
C PHE A 240 25.04 -32.15 -0.41
N ASP A 241 25.76 -31.83 0.66
CA ASP A 241 25.24 -31.86 2.04
C ASP A 241 24.38 -30.64 2.35
N ALA A 242 23.09 -30.66 1.97
CA ALA A 242 22.20 -29.52 2.16
C ALA A 242 20.85 -29.82 2.80
N LEU A 243 20.32 -31.03 2.61
CA LEU A 243 19.02 -31.45 3.13
C LEU A 243 19.22 -32.60 4.12
N TYR A 244 18.44 -32.64 5.20
CA TYR A 244 18.44 -33.77 6.13
C TYR A 244 17.02 -34.07 6.60
N LEU A 245 16.72 -35.33 6.84
CA LEU A 245 15.42 -35.79 7.34
C LEU A 245 15.08 -35.14 8.69
N CYS A 246 16.07 -34.92 9.55
CA CYS A 246 15.88 -34.29 10.86
C CYS A 246 15.70 -32.77 10.80
N LEU A 247 16.00 -32.07 9.69
CA LEU A 247 15.92 -30.59 9.63
C LEU A 247 14.52 -30.01 9.93
N PRO A 248 13.40 -30.52 9.33
CA PRO A 248 12.06 -30.06 9.68
C PRO A 248 11.74 -30.18 11.17
N LEU A 249 12.22 -31.25 11.82
CA LEU A 249 12.05 -31.46 13.24
C LEU A 249 12.83 -30.43 14.06
N CYS A 250 14.11 -30.22 13.76
CA CYS A 250 14.96 -29.21 14.41
C CYS A 250 14.36 -27.81 14.30
N VAL A 251 13.96 -27.41 13.10
CA VAL A 251 13.41 -26.07 12.86
C VAL A 251 12.07 -25.88 13.56
N GLY A 252 11.24 -26.92 13.62
CA GLY A 252 9.97 -26.89 14.34
C GLY A 252 10.17 -26.67 15.85
N PHE A 253 11.07 -27.43 16.47
CA PHE A 253 11.42 -27.25 17.89
C PHE A 253 12.08 -25.90 18.15
N LEU A 254 12.99 -25.45 17.27
CA LEU A 254 13.64 -24.15 17.35
C LEU A 254 12.61 -23.02 17.36
N LEU A 255 11.66 -23.01 16.43
CA LEU A 255 10.62 -21.97 16.36
C LEU A 255 9.75 -21.97 17.62
N ARG A 256 9.35 -23.14 18.10
CA ARG A 256 8.55 -23.23 19.33
C ARG A 256 9.32 -22.78 20.56
N TRP A 257 10.61 -23.12 20.65
CA TRP A 257 11.47 -22.66 21.72
C TRP A 257 11.59 -21.14 21.70
N LEU A 258 11.94 -20.55 20.55
CA LEU A 258 12.07 -19.11 20.37
C LEU A 258 10.77 -18.34 20.66
N GLN A 259 9.62 -18.86 20.26
CA GLN A 259 8.30 -18.30 20.56
C GLN A 259 8.04 -18.21 22.08
N ARG A 260 8.66 -19.10 22.88
CA ARG A 260 8.45 -19.20 24.34
C ARG A 260 9.45 -18.41 25.18
N LEU A 261 10.47 -17.79 24.58
CA LEU A 261 11.50 -17.02 25.32
C LEU A 261 11.01 -15.64 25.80
N SER A 262 9.80 -15.20 25.45
CA SER A 262 9.18 -13.95 25.93
C SER A 262 10.09 -12.71 25.81
N LEU A 263 10.87 -12.60 24.72
CA LEU A 263 11.81 -11.49 24.51
C LEU A 263 11.14 -10.27 23.85
N PRO A 264 11.55 -9.02 24.16
CA PRO A 264 11.00 -7.83 23.49
C PRO A 264 11.22 -7.84 21.97
N SER A 265 10.29 -7.38 21.12
CA SER A 265 10.54 -7.38 19.66
C SER A 265 11.76 -6.51 19.30
N ALA A 266 12.54 -6.96 18.31
CA ALA A 266 13.74 -6.28 17.83
C ALA A 266 13.71 -6.15 16.29
N PRO A 267 12.76 -5.38 15.72
CA PRO A 267 12.53 -5.35 14.27
C PRO A 267 13.73 -4.87 13.46
N ALA A 268 14.62 -4.07 14.07
CA ALA A 268 15.89 -3.63 13.48
C ALA A 268 16.76 -4.81 13.00
N LEU A 269 16.73 -5.95 13.71
CA LEU A 269 17.52 -7.13 13.36
C LEU A 269 17.05 -7.81 12.07
N ARG A 270 15.81 -7.55 11.62
CA ARG A 270 15.28 -8.13 10.37
C ARG A 270 15.98 -7.58 9.14
N GLY A 271 16.08 -6.25 9.06
CA GLY A 271 16.76 -5.55 7.97
C GLY A 271 18.27 -5.80 8.01
N TRP A 272 18.85 -5.75 9.21
CA TRP A 272 20.26 -6.05 9.44
C TRP A 272 20.64 -7.46 8.97
N ALA A 273 19.93 -8.51 9.40
CA ALA A 273 20.27 -9.88 9.03
C ALA A 273 20.11 -10.14 7.52
N ALA A 274 19.10 -9.54 6.88
CA ALA A 274 18.94 -9.61 5.43
C ALA A 274 20.10 -8.93 4.70
N ALA A 275 20.57 -7.78 5.19
CA ALA A 275 21.73 -7.09 4.62
C ALA A 275 23.02 -7.91 4.82
N VAL A 276 23.25 -8.50 6.01
CA VAL A 276 24.39 -9.41 6.24
C VAL A 276 24.37 -10.57 5.24
N TYR A 277 23.20 -11.19 5.03
CA TYR A 277 23.04 -12.26 4.04
C TYR A 277 23.42 -11.80 2.62
N VAL A 278 23.03 -10.61 2.19
CA VAL A 278 23.35 -10.09 0.84
C VAL A 278 24.80 -9.63 0.72
N LEU A 279 25.39 -9.07 1.78
CA LEU A 279 26.68 -8.39 1.71
C LEU A 279 27.89 -9.29 2.05
N HIS A 280 27.71 -10.38 2.78
CA HIS A 280 28.85 -11.18 3.25
C HIS A 280 29.80 -11.71 2.15
N PRO A 281 29.35 -12.08 0.94
CA PRO A 281 30.24 -12.51 -0.13
C PRO A 281 31.09 -11.36 -0.68
N TRP A 282 30.53 -10.15 -0.78
CA TRP A 282 31.33 -8.95 -1.03
C TRP A 282 32.37 -8.73 0.07
N CYS A 283 32.02 -8.95 1.34
CA CYS A 283 32.98 -8.87 2.43
C CYS A 283 34.11 -9.91 2.29
N ILE A 284 33.83 -11.14 1.85
CA ILE A 284 34.85 -12.16 1.56
C ILE A 284 35.83 -11.65 0.49
N VAL A 285 35.30 -11.13 -0.63
CA VAL A 285 36.12 -10.59 -1.74
C VAL A 285 36.97 -9.41 -1.27
N LEU A 286 36.37 -8.46 -0.54
CA LEU A 286 37.05 -7.28 -0.03
C LEU A 286 38.17 -7.63 0.97
N ILE A 287 37.93 -8.58 1.87
CA ILE A 287 38.93 -9.03 2.84
C ILE A 287 40.09 -9.74 2.14
N ARG A 288 39.81 -10.63 1.19
CA ARG A 288 40.86 -11.34 0.43
C ARG A 288 41.67 -10.37 -0.42
N GLY A 289 41.01 -9.47 -1.15
CA GLY A 289 41.68 -8.46 -1.98
C GLY A 289 42.50 -7.48 -1.13
N GLY A 290 41.92 -6.96 -0.05
CA GLY A 290 42.61 -6.07 0.89
C GLY A 290 43.83 -6.74 1.54
N ALA A 291 43.69 -7.99 2.00
CA ALA A 291 44.78 -8.76 2.58
C ALA A 291 45.96 -8.96 1.62
N GLY A 292 45.68 -9.17 0.32
CA GLY A 292 46.70 -9.23 -0.72
C GLY A 292 47.48 -7.92 -0.87
N VAL A 293 46.79 -6.77 -0.84
CA VAL A 293 47.42 -5.45 -0.98
C VAL A 293 48.31 -5.10 0.21
N VAL A 294 47.87 -5.43 1.43
CA VAL A 294 48.61 -5.08 2.67
C VAL A 294 49.57 -6.17 3.14
N GLY A 295 49.69 -7.29 2.40
CA GLY A 295 50.58 -8.40 2.76
C GLY A 295 50.15 -9.22 3.99
N LEU A 296 48.85 -9.23 4.33
CA LEU A 296 48.30 -9.95 5.50
C LEU A 296 47.54 -11.23 5.13
N THR A 297 47.82 -11.83 3.97
CA THR A 297 47.12 -13.04 3.50
C THR A 297 47.20 -14.21 4.48
N GLY A 298 48.37 -14.44 5.10
CA GLY A 298 48.54 -15.50 6.10
C GLY A 298 47.59 -15.38 7.30
N LEU A 299 47.31 -14.16 7.75
CA LEU A 299 46.42 -13.91 8.88
C LEU A 299 44.95 -13.82 8.47
N LEU A 300 44.64 -13.13 7.37
CA LEU A 300 43.27 -12.77 6.99
C LEU A 300 42.63 -13.72 5.95
N VAL A 301 43.41 -14.65 5.37
CA VAL A 301 42.93 -15.62 4.38
C VAL A 301 43.25 -17.05 4.81
N ASP A 302 44.50 -17.36 5.14
CA ASP A 302 44.92 -18.74 5.43
C ASP A 302 44.43 -19.22 6.81
N ASN A 303 44.35 -18.31 7.79
CA ASN A 303 43.68 -18.59 9.06
C ASN A 303 42.15 -18.47 8.89
N CYS A 304 41.49 -19.61 8.70
CA CYS A 304 40.06 -19.67 8.38
C CYS A 304 39.17 -19.08 9.49
N LEU A 305 39.57 -19.22 10.76
CA LEU A 305 38.83 -18.66 11.89
C LEU A 305 38.92 -17.12 11.90
N VAL A 306 40.11 -16.58 11.70
CA VAL A 306 40.32 -15.12 11.61
C VAL A 306 39.61 -14.57 10.37
N HIS A 307 39.67 -15.27 9.23
CA HIS A 307 38.93 -14.91 8.02
C HIS A 307 37.43 -14.83 8.28
N TYR A 308 36.84 -15.85 8.91
CA TYR A 308 35.42 -15.85 9.30
C TYR A 308 35.08 -14.67 10.20
N LEU A 309 35.85 -14.42 11.26
CA LEU A 309 35.61 -13.31 12.19
C LEU A 309 35.70 -11.94 11.49
N ALA A 310 36.66 -11.78 10.57
CA ALA A 310 36.79 -10.56 9.77
C ALA A 310 35.57 -10.36 8.86
N VAL A 311 35.10 -11.41 8.19
CA VAL A 311 33.90 -11.38 7.33
C VAL A 311 32.65 -11.04 8.15
N VAL A 312 32.50 -11.64 9.33
CA VAL A 312 31.41 -11.33 10.27
C VAL A 312 31.44 -9.85 10.66
N LEU A 313 32.60 -9.34 11.09
CA LEU A 313 32.74 -7.95 11.53
C LEU A 313 32.41 -6.96 10.41
N LEU A 314 33.00 -7.14 9.22
CA LEU A 314 32.77 -6.26 8.08
C LEU A 314 31.31 -6.30 7.63
N SER A 315 30.71 -7.49 7.53
CA SER A 315 29.30 -7.66 7.17
C SER A 315 28.38 -6.98 8.19
N ALA A 316 28.67 -7.12 9.48
CA ALA A 316 27.90 -6.51 10.56
C ALA A 316 27.93 -4.97 10.48
N LEU A 317 29.10 -4.38 10.23
CA LEU A 317 29.30 -2.93 10.09
C LEU A 317 28.57 -2.37 8.88
N LEU A 318 28.74 -2.98 7.71
CA LEU A 318 28.07 -2.55 6.47
C LEU A 318 26.54 -2.73 6.54
N ALA A 319 26.04 -3.64 7.37
CA ALA A 319 24.62 -3.85 7.59
C ALA A 319 23.96 -2.85 8.56
N LEU A 320 24.72 -2.04 9.32
CA LEU A 320 24.17 -1.11 10.33
C LEU A 320 23.12 -0.13 9.79
N PRO A 321 23.27 0.49 8.60
CA PRO A 321 22.25 1.39 8.05
C PRO A 321 20.90 0.70 7.86
N PHE A 322 20.90 -0.60 7.52
CA PHE A 322 19.70 -1.39 7.27
C PHE A 322 18.95 -1.77 8.57
N ALA A 323 19.61 -1.67 9.73
CA ALA A 323 18.96 -1.80 11.03
C ALA A 323 18.07 -0.58 11.36
N ARG A 324 18.32 0.57 10.73
CA ARG A 324 17.60 1.83 10.98
C ARG A 324 16.42 2.05 10.04
N ILE A 325 16.28 1.24 8.99
CA ILE A 325 15.15 1.31 8.06
C ILE A 325 13.90 0.80 8.78
N ARG A 326 13.03 1.71 9.20
CA ARG A 326 11.73 1.37 9.78
C ARG A 326 10.74 1.06 8.65
N PRO A 327 9.93 -0.01 8.74
CA PRO A 327 8.86 -0.22 7.80
C PRO A 327 7.87 0.95 7.88
N ALA A 328 7.47 1.49 6.73
CA ALA A 328 6.36 2.42 6.69
C ALA A 328 5.09 1.72 7.22
N PRO A 329 4.28 2.39 8.06
CA PRO A 329 2.99 1.85 8.47
C PRO A 329 2.14 1.57 7.22
N SER A 330 1.38 0.47 7.24
CA SER A 330 0.47 0.16 6.14
C SER A 330 -0.57 1.27 6.02
N PRO A 331 -0.91 1.74 4.80
CA PRO A 331 -1.93 2.77 4.63
C PRO A 331 -3.32 2.31 5.12
N ARG A 332 -3.50 1.01 5.37
CA ARG A 332 -4.76 0.41 5.88
C ARG A 332 -4.66 -0.06 7.33
N SER A 333 -3.70 0.47 8.11
CA SER A 333 -3.44 0.01 9.49
C SER A 333 -4.47 0.50 10.50
N ARG A 334 -5.15 1.60 10.22
CA ARG A 334 -6.06 2.28 11.15
C ARG A 334 -7.39 2.63 10.47
N ALA A 335 -7.46 3.81 9.86
CA ALA A 335 -8.57 4.27 9.06
C ALA A 335 -8.05 4.88 7.76
N TRP A 336 -8.75 4.63 6.65
CA TRP A 336 -8.30 4.99 5.31
C TRP A 336 -9.46 5.24 4.35
N ILE A 337 -9.13 5.91 3.25
CA ILE A 337 -10.01 6.15 2.12
C ILE A 337 -9.59 5.26 0.97
N GLU A 338 -10.53 4.56 0.36
CA GLU A 338 -10.37 3.85 -0.91
C GLU A 338 -10.98 4.69 -2.02
N LEU A 339 -10.23 4.91 -3.10
CA LEU A 339 -10.67 5.67 -4.26
C LEU A 339 -10.83 4.74 -5.46
N ASP A 340 -12.03 4.62 -6.00
CA ASP A 340 -12.32 3.84 -7.19
C ASP A 340 -12.00 4.65 -8.46
N ALA A 341 -10.88 4.32 -9.11
CA ALA A 341 -10.46 5.00 -10.32
C ALA A 341 -11.39 4.74 -11.51
N ALA A 342 -12.03 3.56 -11.58
CA ALA A 342 -12.99 3.23 -12.62
C ALA A 342 -14.29 4.02 -12.46
N ALA A 343 -14.76 4.20 -11.23
CA ALA A 343 -15.91 5.05 -10.92
C ALA A 343 -15.69 6.50 -11.33
N LEU A 344 -14.51 7.07 -11.04
CA LEU A 344 -14.19 8.44 -11.45
C LEU A 344 -14.14 8.61 -12.97
N ARG A 345 -13.51 7.67 -13.69
CA ARG A 345 -13.47 7.68 -15.17
C ARG A 345 -14.88 7.58 -15.76
N HIS A 346 -15.70 6.70 -15.20
CA HIS A 346 -17.10 6.55 -15.58
C HIS A 346 -17.89 7.85 -15.37
N ASN A 347 -17.73 8.49 -14.21
CA ASN A 347 -18.43 9.75 -13.90
C ASN A 347 -17.99 10.89 -14.82
N LEU A 348 -16.70 10.99 -15.13
CA LEU A 348 -16.18 11.98 -16.10
C LEU A 348 -16.84 11.81 -17.47
N ALA A 349 -16.89 10.58 -17.98
CA ALA A 349 -17.52 10.29 -19.27
C ALA A 349 -19.02 10.57 -19.24
N ALA A 350 -19.72 10.14 -18.19
CA ALA A 350 -21.16 10.35 -18.03
C ALA A 350 -21.50 11.84 -17.97
N LEU A 351 -20.78 12.64 -17.17
CA LEU A 351 -20.98 14.09 -17.08
C LEU A 351 -20.61 14.79 -18.39
N GLY A 352 -19.55 14.35 -19.06
CA GLY A 352 -19.12 14.88 -20.35
C GLY A 352 -20.18 14.68 -21.43
N SER A 353 -20.96 13.60 -21.38
CA SER A 353 -22.03 13.34 -22.34
C SER A 353 -23.20 14.35 -22.30
N LEU A 354 -23.32 15.12 -21.21
CA LEU A 354 -24.33 16.18 -21.07
C LEU A 354 -23.90 17.51 -21.69
N LEU A 355 -22.63 17.63 -22.08
CA LEU A 355 -22.07 18.86 -22.62
C LEU A 355 -22.25 18.96 -24.14
N PRO A 356 -22.32 20.19 -24.68
CA PRO A 356 -22.13 20.42 -26.11
C PRO A 356 -20.78 19.87 -26.60
N ALA A 357 -20.71 19.41 -27.85
CA ALA A 357 -19.54 18.71 -28.40
C ALA A 357 -18.20 19.48 -28.30
N ALA A 358 -18.24 20.81 -28.30
CA ALA A 358 -17.05 21.66 -28.21
C ALA A 358 -16.69 22.07 -26.76
N ALA A 359 -17.49 21.66 -25.77
CA ALA A 359 -17.31 22.04 -24.37
C ALA A 359 -16.57 20.95 -23.58
N SER A 360 -15.81 21.35 -22.56
CA SER A 360 -15.05 20.43 -21.72
C SER A 360 -15.51 20.46 -20.25
N LEU A 361 -15.11 19.45 -19.48
CA LEU A 361 -15.24 19.49 -18.03
C LEU A 361 -14.01 20.16 -17.43
N MET A 362 -14.23 21.04 -16.46
CA MET A 362 -13.22 21.58 -15.56
C MET A 362 -13.47 21.02 -14.15
N PRO A 363 -12.97 19.81 -13.83
CA PRO A 363 -13.07 19.22 -12.50
C PRO A 363 -12.75 20.19 -11.36
N VAL A 364 -13.68 20.31 -10.40
CA VAL A 364 -13.47 21.13 -9.20
C VAL A 364 -12.82 20.28 -8.12
N ILE A 365 -11.55 20.56 -7.87
CA ILE A 365 -10.66 19.78 -6.97
C ILE A 365 -10.19 20.56 -5.74
N LYS A 366 -10.93 21.62 -5.38
CA LYS A 366 -10.75 22.38 -4.13
C LYS A 366 -10.97 21.51 -2.88
N ALA A 367 -10.45 21.97 -1.74
CA ALA A 367 -10.55 21.31 -0.45
C ALA A 367 -10.10 19.84 -0.52
N ASN A 368 -8.90 19.61 -1.05
CA ASN A 368 -8.33 18.29 -1.27
C ASN A 368 -9.24 17.38 -2.12
N ALA A 369 -9.77 17.92 -3.22
CA ALA A 369 -10.80 17.28 -4.04
C ALA A 369 -12.00 16.76 -3.22
N TYR A 370 -12.60 17.65 -2.43
CA TYR A 370 -13.72 17.30 -1.53
C TYR A 370 -13.34 16.12 -0.61
N GLY A 371 -12.11 16.12 -0.07
CA GLY A 371 -11.58 15.06 0.80
C GLY A 371 -11.02 13.81 0.09
N HIS A 372 -11.19 13.68 -1.23
CA HIS A 372 -10.76 12.50 -1.99
C HIS A 372 -9.24 12.42 -2.20
N GLY A 373 -8.51 13.53 -2.10
CA GLY A 373 -7.09 13.59 -2.48
C GLY A 373 -6.92 14.37 -3.78
N ASP A 374 -6.47 15.62 -3.68
CA ASP A 374 -6.39 16.52 -4.84
C ASP A 374 -5.43 16.03 -5.93
N LEU A 375 -4.26 15.52 -5.55
CA LEU A 375 -3.27 14.98 -6.49
C LEU A 375 -3.71 13.66 -7.10
N GLU A 376 -4.30 12.76 -6.33
CA GLU A 376 -4.83 11.48 -6.80
C GLU A 376 -5.92 11.72 -7.85
N ILE A 377 -6.91 12.56 -7.52
CA ILE A 377 -8.03 12.88 -8.41
C ILE A 377 -7.55 13.65 -9.63
N ALA A 378 -6.66 14.65 -9.49
CA ALA A 378 -6.15 15.40 -10.63
C ALA A 378 -5.41 14.51 -11.63
N ARG A 379 -4.61 13.55 -11.15
CA ARG A 379 -3.92 12.57 -12.03
C ARG A 379 -4.89 11.66 -12.76
N LEU A 380 -5.91 11.16 -12.06
CA LEU A 380 -6.92 10.30 -12.68
C LEU A 380 -7.75 11.07 -13.72
N CYS A 381 -8.14 12.31 -13.42
CA CYS A 381 -8.85 13.17 -14.36
C CYS A 381 -7.97 13.51 -15.58
N ALA A 382 -6.71 13.87 -15.37
CA ALA A 382 -5.77 14.15 -16.46
C ALA A 382 -5.54 12.91 -17.36
N GLY A 383 -5.41 11.72 -16.75
CA GLY A 383 -5.33 10.45 -17.48
C GLY A 383 -6.60 10.11 -18.27
N ALA A 384 -7.74 10.70 -17.91
CA ALA A 384 -9.00 10.60 -18.63
C ALA A 384 -9.25 11.77 -19.61
N GLY A 385 -8.25 12.62 -19.84
CA GLY A 385 -8.30 13.70 -20.84
C GLY A 385 -8.69 15.08 -20.30
N ALA A 386 -8.89 15.26 -18.99
CA ALA A 386 -9.15 16.59 -18.43
C ALA A 386 -7.88 17.47 -18.50
N ASP A 387 -8.01 18.66 -19.08
CA ASP A 387 -6.92 19.63 -19.27
C ASP A 387 -7.16 20.96 -18.52
N ALA A 388 -8.25 21.06 -17.77
CA ALA A 388 -8.59 22.23 -16.97
C ALA A 388 -9.10 21.81 -15.59
N PHE A 389 -8.70 22.55 -14.55
CA PHE A 389 -9.07 22.27 -13.16
C PHE A 389 -9.46 23.56 -12.44
N ALA A 390 -10.32 23.44 -11.42
CA ALA A 390 -10.68 24.55 -10.57
C ALA A 390 -10.34 24.27 -9.10
N VAL A 391 -9.68 25.23 -8.45
CA VAL A 391 -9.32 25.22 -7.02
C VAL A 391 -9.89 26.47 -6.33
N ALA A 392 -9.95 26.48 -5.01
CA ALA A 392 -10.42 27.66 -4.27
C ALA A 392 -9.31 28.68 -4.09
N THR A 393 -8.07 28.25 -3.85
CA THR A 393 -6.95 29.11 -3.47
C THR A 393 -5.71 28.94 -4.36
N ALA A 394 -4.85 29.96 -4.42
CA ALA A 394 -3.58 29.86 -5.11
C ALA A 394 -2.67 28.76 -4.51
N ALA A 395 -2.73 28.52 -3.20
CA ALA A 395 -1.94 27.48 -2.53
C ALA A 395 -2.30 26.07 -3.01
N GLU A 396 -3.59 25.78 -3.21
CA GLU A 396 -4.05 24.53 -3.82
C GLU A 396 -3.53 24.42 -5.27
N GLY A 397 -3.62 25.50 -6.06
CA GLY A 397 -3.09 25.52 -7.43
C GLY A 397 -1.58 25.25 -7.48
N VAL A 398 -0.80 25.82 -6.57
CA VAL A 398 0.63 25.55 -6.43
C VAL A 398 0.90 24.09 -6.09
N ARG A 399 0.12 23.50 -5.17
CA ARG A 399 0.25 22.09 -4.80
C ARG A 399 0.04 21.18 -6.02
N LEU A 400 -0.99 21.43 -6.81
CA LEU A 400 -1.25 20.68 -8.05
C LEU A 400 -0.10 20.82 -9.07
N ARG A 401 0.41 22.04 -9.28
CA ARG A 401 1.56 22.27 -10.18
C ARG A 401 2.80 21.51 -9.74
N ARG A 402 3.13 21.56 -8.45
CA ARG A 402 4.24 20.78 -7.87
C ARG A 402 4.02 19.28 -8.00
N GLY A 403 2.77 18.83 -7.97
CA GLY A 403 2.36 17.44 -8.22
C GLY A 403 2.37 17.01 -9.69
N GLY A 404 2.77 17.89 -10.61
CA GLY A 404 2.91 17.61 -12.04
C GLY A 404 1.66 17.89 -12.89
N VAL A 405 0.60 18.48 -12.31
CA VAL A 405 -0.65 18.78 -13.03
C VAL A 405 -0.42 19.88 -14.06
N ARG A 406 -0.80 19.61 -15.31
CA ARG A 406 -0.66 20.51 -16.47
C ARG A 406 -2.00 21.17 -16.83
N GLY A 407 -2.03 21.93 -17.92
CA GLY A 407 -3.25 22.59 -18.40
C GLY A 407 -3.71 23.76 -17.53
N THR A 408 -4.95 24.20 -17.69
CA THR A 408 -5.50 25.35 -16.97
C THR A 408 -5.78 25.00 -15.50
N ILE A 409 -5.37 25.86 -14.58
CA ILE A 409 -5.77 25.77 -13.16
C ILE A 409 -6.35 27.11 -12.76
N LEU A 410 -7.69 27.16 -12.67
CA LEU A 410 -8.44 28.34 -12.28
C LEU A 410 -8.56 28.43 -10.75
N VAL A 411 -8.05 29.52 -10.17
CA VAL A 411 -8.29 29.88 -8.78
C VAL A 411 -9.63 30.63 -8.71
N LEU A 412 -10.64 29.98 -8.13
CA LEU A 412 -12.01 30.49 -8.02
C LEU A 412 -12.17 31.61 -7.00
N GLY A 413 -11.30 31.63 -5.98
CA GLY A 413 -11.29 32.63 -4.92
C GLY A 413 -10.47 33.87 -5.27
N TYR A 414 -10.47 34.82 -4.34
CA TYR A 414 -9.63 36.01 -4.39
C TYR A 414 -8.18 35.66 -4.07
N SER A 415 -7.23 36.26 -4.80
CA SER A 415 -5.80 36.26 -4.47
C SER A 415 -5.32 37.70 -4.61
N GLY A 416 -4.77 38.29 -3.54
CA GLY A 416 -4.33 39.68 -3.59
C GLY A 416 -3.14 39.93 -4.53
N PRO A 417 -2.86 41.19 -4.87
CA PRO A 417 -1.76 41.58 -5.77
C PRO A 417 -0.38 41.07 -5.30
N GLU A 418 -0.18 40.89 -3.99
CA GLU A 418 1.03 40.31 -3.40
C GLU A 418 1.30 38.87 -3.87
N LEU A 419 0.26 38.13 -4.29
CA LEU A 419 0.38 36.79 -4.84
C LEU A 419 0.60 36.76 -6.35
N ALA A 420 0.58 37.90 -7.05
CA ALA A 420 0.80 37.96 -8.50
C ALA A 420 2.11 37.30 -8.97
N PRO A 421 3.27 37.47 -8.30
CA PRO A 421 4.48 36.74 -8.65
C PRO A 421 4.34 35.22 -8.53
N LEU A 422 3.59 34.75 -7.53
CA LEU A 422 3.33 33.33 -7.31
C LEU A 422 2.38 32.76 -8.36
N LEU A 423 1.29 33.47 -8.67
CA LEU A 423 0.35 33.12 -9.75
C LEU A 423 1.09 33.00 -11.09
N ALA A 424 1.95 33.96 -11.42
CA ALA A 424 2.74 33.95 -12.65
C ALA A 424 3.76 32.81 -12.68
N ARG A 425 4.52 32.61 -11.59
CA ARG A 425 5.53 31.54 -11.48
C ARG A 425 4.93 30.16 -11.72
N TYR A 426 3.73 29.90 -11.17
CA TYR A 426 3.06 28.61 -11.28
C TYR A 426 2.03 28.56 -12.42
N ARG A 427 1.94 29.61 -13.25
CA ARG A 427 0.99 29.72 -14.37
C ARG A 427 -0.44 29.36 -13.95
N LEU A 428 -0.91 30.00 -12.89
CA LEU A 428 -2.27 29.85 -12.38
C LEU A 428 -3.17 30.92 -13.02
N THR A 429 -4.37 30.52 -13.42
CA THR A 429 -5.39 31.45 -13.93
C THR A 429 -6.16 32.02 -12.75
N GLN A 430 -6.22 33.35 -12.64
CA GLN A 430 -6.83 34.02 -11.48
C GLN A 430 -8.24 34.52 -11.81
N THR A 431 -9.19 34.33 -10.89
CA THR A 431 -10.49 34.99 -10.96
C THR A 431 -10.35 36.50 -10.66
N VAL A 432 -10.85 37.34 -11.56
CA VAL A 432 -11.04 38.78 -11.31
C VAL A 432 -12.44 39.00 -10.73
N VAL A 433 -12.50 39.69 -9.58
CA VAL A 433 -13.75 39.86 -8.80
C VAL A 433 -14.26 41.30 -8.80
N SER A 434 -13.41 42.28 -9.16
CA SER A 434 -13.76 43.70 -9.31
C SER A 434 -12.77 44.39 -10.26
N THR A 435 -13.11 45.59 -10.71
CA THR A 435 -12.23 46.44 -11.54
C THR A 435 -10.96 46.85 -10.78
N GLU A 436 -11.08 47.18 -9.50
CA GLU A 436 -9.96 47.53 -8.62
C GLU A 436 -9.01 46.35 -8.47
N HIS A 437 -9.55 45.14 -8.31
CA HIS A 437 -8.74 43.93 -8.25
C HIS A 437 -7.96 43.70 -9.55
N ALA A 438 -8.59 43.90 -10.72
CA ALA A 438 -7.91 43.80 -12.01
C ALA A 438 -6.76 44.82 -12.11
N ARG A 439 -7.01 46.08 -11.78
CA ARG A 439 -5.97 47.14 -11.80
C ARG A 439 -4.83 46.85 -10.84
N ALA A 440 -5.14 46.35 -9.64
CA ALA A 440 -4.13 45.99 -8.65
C ALA A 440 -3.24 44.83 -9.12
N LEU A 441 -3.82 43.79 -9.74
CA LEU A 441 -3.05 42.70 -10.34
C LEU A 441 -2.19 43.17 -11.52
N ASP A 442 -2.72 44.06 -12.35
CA ASP A 442 -2.01 44.63 -13.50
C ASP A 442 -0.80 45.47 -13.08
N ALA A 443 -0.96 46.29 -12.03
CA ALA A 443 0.09 47.14 -11.48
C ALA A 443 1.31 46.35 -10.96
N CYS A 444 1.16 45.06 -10.67
CA CYS A 444 2.29 44.19 -10.31
C CYS A 444 3.23 43.86 -11.49
N GLY A 445 2.87 44.22 -12.73
CA GLY A 445 3.70 44.01 -13.92
C GLY A 445 3.91 42.53 -14.30
N ARG A 446 3.04 41.63 -13.84
CA ARG A 446 3.13 40.18 -14.10
C ARG A 446 2.09 39.75 -15.12
N ARG A 447 2.53 39.06 -16.16
CA ARG A 447 1.63 38.49 -17.17
C ARG A 447 0.79 37.36 -16.57
N LEU A 448 -0.52 37.57 -16.48
CA LEU A 448 -1.47 36.63 -15.87
C LEU A 448 -2.62 36.33 -16.83
N ALA A 449 -3.02 35.05 -16.91
CA ALA A 449 -4.31 34.69 -17.47
C ALA A 449 -5.38 34.88 -16.39
N VAL A 450 -6.53 35.45 -16.76
CA VAL A 450 -7.61 35.72 -15.82
C VAL A 450 -8.97 35.32 -16.36
N HIS A 451 -9.86 34.88 -15.45
CA HIS A 451 -11.28 34.72 -15.75
C HIS A 451 -12.08 35.79 -15.01
N LEU A 452 -12.92 36.53 -15.74
CA LEU A 452 -13.79 37.53 -15.16
C LEU A 452 -15.00 36.88 -14.52
N LYS A 453 -15.25 37.17 -13.24
CA LYS A 453 -16.45 36.71 -12.55
C LYS A 453 -17.53 37.78 -12.61
N VAL A 454 -18.70 37.39 -13.07
CA VAL A 454 -19.89 38.23 -13.14
C VAL A 454 -20.82 37.87 -11.99
N ASP A 455 -21.28 38.86 -11.23
CA ASP A 455 -22.34 38.69 -10.25
C ASP A 455 -23.71 38.86 -10.91
N THR A 456 -24.45 37.76 -10.98
CA THR A 456 -25.78 37.70 -11.59
C THR A 456 -26.89 37.63 -10.55
N GLY A 457 -26.57 37.75 -9.26
CA GLY A 457 -27.53 37.70 -8.15
C GLY A 457 -27.13 36.80 -6.99
N LEU A 458 -25.89 36.28 -6.98
CA LEU A 458 -25.38 35.53 -5.82
C LEU A 458 -24.80 36.49 -4.77
N HIS A 459 -24.37 37.69 -5.18
CA HIS A 459 -23.91 38.76 -4.28
C HIS A 459 -22.78 38.35 -3.34
N ARG A 460 -21.82 37.56 -3.87
CA ARG A 460 -20.64 37.08 -3.12
C ARG A 460 -19.32 37.60 -3.67
N LEU A 461 -19.06 37.36 -4.95
CA LEU A 461 -17.87 37.83 -5.67
C LEU A 461 -18.25 38.02 -7.14
N GLY A 462 -17.69 39.05 -7.77
CA GLY A 462 -17.87 39.33 -9.19
C GLY A 462 -18.33 40.76 -9.43
N ILE A 463 -18.14 41.21 -10.66
CA ILE A 463 -18.60 42.52 -11.13
C ILE A 463 -20.10 42.43 -11.45
N PRO A 464 -20.92 43.41 -11.06
CA PRO A 464 -22.34 43.45 -11.42
C PRO A 464 -22.57 43.26 -12.92
N TRP A 465 -23.53 42.41 -13.28
CA TRP A 465 -23.81 42.03 -14.67
C TRP A 465 -24.23 43.19 -15.57
N ASP A 466 -24.79 44.26 -15.00
CA ASP A 466 -25.30 45.46 -15.66
C ASP A 466 -24.26 46.58 -15.74
N ASP A 467 -23.10 46.44 -15.08
CA ASP A 467 -21.99 47.40 -15.17
C ASP A 467 -21.02 47.03 -16.30
N THR A 468 -21.42 47.35 -17.53
CA THR A 468 -20.61 47.07 -18.73
C THR A 468 -19.25 47.79 -18.69
N GLN A 469 -19.18 48.98 -18.09
CA GLN A 469 -17.92 49.73 -17.98
C GLN A 469 -16.92 48.99 -17.09
N SER A 470 -17.35 48.51 -15.92
CA SER A 470 -16.49 47.71 -15.05
C SER A 470 -16.15 46.35 -15.65
N LEU A 471 -17.06 45.72 -16.40
CA LEU A 471 -16.81 44.44 -17.06
C LEU A 471 -15.76 44.56 -18.18
N THR A 472 -15.70 45.69 -18.88
CA THR A 472 -14.74 45.94 -19.97
C THR A 472 -13.37 46.42 -19.47
N ALA A 473 -13.31 47.09 -18.31
CA ALA A 473 -12.07 47.65 -17.77
C ALA A 473 -10.90 46.63 -17.65
N PRO A 474 -11.08 45.37 -17.23
CA PRO A 474 -10.00 44.37 -17.18
C PRO A 474 -9.34 44.06 -18.53
N TYR A 475 -10.02 44.30 -19.66
CA TYR A 475 -9.45 44.08 -21.00
C TYR A 475 -8.45 45.16 -21.41
N SER A 476 -8.45 46.31 -20.72
CA SER A 476 -7.48 47.39 -20.95
C SER A 476 -6.20 47.23 -20.13
N CYS A 477 -6.12 46.25 -19.23
CA CYS A 477 -4.94 45.98 -18.41
C CYS A 477 -3.81 45.37 -19.27
N SER A 478 -2.60 45.92 -19.21
CA SER A 478 -1.50 45.55 -20.12
C SER A 478 -0.88 44.17 -19.84
N HIS A 479 -0.97 43.71 -18.60
CA HIS A 479 -0.39 42.45 -18.12
C HIS A 479 -1.44 41.36 -17.89
N LEU A 480 -2.73 41.67 -18.03
CA LEU A 480 -3.80 40.68 -17.86
C LEU A 480 -4.30 40.22 -19.23
N ARG A 481 -4.42 38.90 -19.40
CA ARG A 481 -5.11 38.28 -20.52
C ARG A 481 -6.40 37.68 -20.02
N VAL A 482 -7.53 38.28 -20.35
CA VAL A 482 -8.86 37.73 -20.03
C VAL A 482 -9.14 36.55 -20.95
N THR A 483 -9.06 35.31 -20.43
CA THR A 483 -9.29 34.07 -21.19
C THR A 483 -10.67 33.47 -20.95
N GLY A 484 -11.43 33.98 -19.98
CA GLY A 484 -12.78 33.47 -19.74
C GLY A 484 -13.67 34.40 -18.92
N VAL A 485 -14.97 34.13 -18.97
CA VAL A 485 -16.00 34.84 -18.22
C VAL A 485 -16.95 33.82 -17.59
N PHE A 486 -17.30 34.02 -16.32
CA PHE A 486 -18.16 33.07 -15.62
C PHE A 486 -19.05 33.66 -14.53
N THR A 487 -20.13 32.96 -14.23
CA THR A 487 -20.96 33.18 -13.03
C THR A 487 -21.11 31.88 -12.22
N HIS A 488 -21.74 31.98 -11.05
CA HIS A 488 -22.17 30.85 -10.24
C HIS A 488 -23.68 30.95 -9.97
N LEU A 489 -24.43 29.94 -10.41
CA LEU A 489 -25.86 29.85 -10.20
C LEU A 489 -26.16 29.49 -8.73
N ALA A 490 -27.20 30.08 -8.15
CA ALA A 490 -27.53 29.96 -6.73
C ALA A 490 -28.37 28.70 -6.44
N ASP A 491 -29.47 28.51 -7.15
CA ASP A 491 -30.53 27.56 -6.78
C ASP A 491 -30.71 26.45 -7.81
N THR A 492 -29.61 25.88 -8.30
CA THR A 492 -29.68 24.82 -9.31
C THR A 492 -30.10 23.46 -8.74
N GLU A 493 -30.02 23.28 -7.43
CA GLU A 493 -30.33 22.01 -6.75
C GLU A 493 -31.84 21.74 -6.70
N ARG A 494 -32.65 22.78 -6.50
CA ARG A 494 -34.10 22.67 -6.36
C ARG A 494 -34.82 22.92 -7.69
N LEU A 495 -35.84 22.11 -7.96
CA LEU A 495 -36.64 22.18 -9.18
C LEU A 495 -38.02 22.85 -8.99
N ASP A 496 -38.27 23.48 -7.84
CA ASP A 496 -39.48 24.28 -7.63
C ASP A 496 -39.49 25.56 -8.50
N GLU A 497 -40.69 26.06 -8.81
CA GLU A 497 -40.89 27.18 -9.75
C GLU A 497 -40.07 28.43 -9.37
N ALA A 498 -40.02 28.76 -8.08
CA ALA A 498 -39.29 29.91 -7.59
C ALA A 498 -37.77 29.76 -7.82
N SER A 499 -37.21 28.58 -7.52
CA SER A 499 -35.79 28.27 -7.73
C SER A 499 -35.41 28.27 -9.21
N GLN A 500 -36.28 27.70 -10.06
CA GLN A 500 -36.07 27.75 -11.50
C GLN A 500 -36.19 29.16 -12.07
N ALA A 501 -37.14 29.98 -11.59
CA ALA A 501 -37.28 31.37 -12.01
C ALA A 501 -36.03 32.19 -11.67
N ARG A 502 -35.48 32.02 -10.45
CA ARG A 502 -34.21 32.66 -10.06
C ARG A 502 -33.05 32.20 -10.94
N THR A 503 -32.95 30.91 -11.23
CA THR A 503 -31.90 30.38 -12.13
C THR A 503 -32.03 30.94 -13.56
N ARG A 504 -33.23 31.00 -14.12
CA ARG A 504 -33.49 31.60 -15.44
C ARG A 504 -33.09 33.08 -15.47
N GLU A 505 -33.40 33.83 -14.42
CA GLU A 505 -33.03 35.24 -14.34
C GLU A 505 -31.51 35.43 -14.25
N GLN A 506 -30.80 34.61 -13.46
CA GLN A 506 -29.33 34.64 -13.43
C GLN A 506 -28.72 34.34 -14.80
N LEU A 507 -29.27 33.37 -15.54
CA LEU A 507 -28.84 33.04 -16.91
C LEU A 507 -29.11 34.19 -17.88
N ARG A 508 -30.27 34.85 -17.79
CA ARG A 508 -30.61 36.02 -18.62
C ARG A 508 -29.61 37.15 -18.39
N ARG A 509 -29.33 37.48 -17.13
CA ARG A 509 -28.34 38.49 -16.71
C ARG A 509 -26.94 38.14 -17.21
N PHE A 510 -26.54 36.87 -17.07
CA PHE A 510 -25.23 36.41 -17.53
C PHE A 510 -25.07 36.55 -19.05
N ARG A 511 -26.09 36.17 -19.82
CA ARG A 511 -26.10 36.32 -21.29
C ARG A 511 -25.99 37.79 -21.69
N ALA A 512 -26.78 38.66 -21.05
CA ALA A 512 -26.72 40.10 -21.30
C ALA A 512 -25.32 40.69 -21.04
N ALA A 513 -24.64 40.27 -19.96
CA ALA A 513 -23.27 40.71 -19.67
C ALA A 513 -22.26 40.22 -20.74
N VAL A 514 -22.36 38.96 -21.17
CA VAL A 514 -21.48 38.39 -22.21
C VAL A 514 -21.72 39.05 -23.57
N ASP A 515 -22.98 39.32 -23.94
CA ASP A 515 -23.32 39.98 -25.19
C ASP A 515 -22.93 41.47 -25.17
N GLY A 516 -23.01 42.13 -24.01
CA GLY A 516 -22.46 43.47 -23.79
C GLY A 516 -20.94 43.52 -24.01
N LEU A 517 -20.20 42.55 -23.46
CA LEU A 517 -18.75 42.41 -23.70
C LEU A 517 -18.43 42.22 -25.20
N ARG A 518 -19.18 41.35 -25.88
CA ARG A 518 -19.01 41.11 -27.33
C ARG A 518 -19.28 42.36 -28.15
N SER A 519 -20.34 43.10 -27.81
CA SER A 519 -20.70 44.35 -28.47
C SER A 519 -19.63 45.44 -28.27
N ALA A 520 -18.93 45.41 -27.14
CA ALA A 520 -17.78 46.26 -26.85
C ALA A 520 -16.47 45.79 -27.53
N GLY A 521 -16.52 44.76 -28.38
CA GLY A 521 -15.36 44.24 -29.11
C GLY A 521 -14.53 43.20 -28.35
N HIS A 522 -15.01 42.69 -27.23
CA HIS A 522 -14.33 41.67 -26.42
C HIS A 522 -15.04 40.32 -26.52
N ALA A 523 -14.37 39.32 -27.10
CA ALA A 523 -14.89 37.95 -27.22
C ALA A 523 -14.17 37.02 -26.22
N PRO A 524 -14.81 36.60 -25.11
CA PRO A 524 -14.21 35.67 -24.17
C PRO A 524 -13.95 34.30 -24.81
N GLU A 525 -12.76 33.72 -24.59
CA GLU A 525 -12.41 32.40 -25.15
C GLU A 525 -13.26 31.29 -24.51
N THR A 526 -13.46 31.35 -23.19
CA THR A 526 -14.28 30.37 -22.46
C THR A 526 -15.39 31.05 -21.65
N VAL A 527 -16.63 30.63 -21.86
CA VAL A 527 -17.80 31.07 -21.09
C VAL A 527 -18.33 29.90 -20.26
N HIS A 528 -18.47 30.06 -18.95
CA HIS A 528 -18.93 28.95 -18.10
C HIS A 528 -19.80 29.38 -16.92
N PHE A 529 -20.77 28.56 -16.52
CA PHE A 529 -21.71 28.92 -15.42
C PHE A 529 -22.24 27.71 -14.66
N GLN A 530 -22.18 26.51 -15.24
CA GLN A 530 -22.71 25.29 -14.65
C GLN A 530 -21.73 24.69 -13.62
N GLY A 531 -22.22 24.48 -12.40
CA GLY A 531 -21.66 23.51 -11.44
C GLY A 531 -22.29 22.13 -11.65
N SER A 532 -22.18 21.22 -10.67
CA SER A 532 -22.79 19.88 -10.75
C SER A 532 -24.29 19.91 -11.07
N TYR A 533 -25.10 20.59 -10.26
CA TYR A 533 -26.55 20.66 -10.51
C TYR A 533 -26.92 21.55 -11.70
N GLY A 534 -26.12 22.57 -12.01
CA GLY A 534 -26.30 23.33 -13.24
C GLY A 534 -26.16 22.46 -14.50
N LEU A 535 -25.29 21.45 -14.46
CA LEU A 535 -25.13 20.48 -15.55
C LEU A 535 -26.25 19.43 -15.56
N LEU A 536 -26.62 18.89 -14.39
CA LEU A 536 -27.64 17.85 -14.26
C LEU A 536 -29.08 18.34 -14.51
N ASN A 537 -29.41 19.56 -14.08
CA ASN A 537 -30.78 20.10 -14.17
C ASN A 537 -31.01 21.02 -15.36
N TYR A 538 -29.93 21.51 -15.98
CA TYR A 538 -30.02 22.38 -17.16
C TYR A 538 -29.03 21.91 -18.25
N PRO A 539 -29.13 20.64 -18.71
CA PRO A 539 -28.20 20.08 -19.69
C PRO A 539 -28.32 20.77 -21.06
N GLY A 540 -27.27 20.69 -21.88
CA GLY A 540 -27.28 21.20 -23.25
C GLY A 540 -27.24 22.73 -23.41
N LEU A 541 -27.18 23.50 -22.31
CA LEU A 541 -27.01 24.96 -22.41
C LEU A 541 -25.63 25.29 -23.04
N PRO A 542 -25.56 26.25 -23.99
CA PRO A 542 -24.30 26.63 -24.63
C PRO A 542 -23.28 27.17 -23.61
N CYS A 543 -22.16 26.48 -23.45
CA CYS A 543 -21.04 26.88 -22.62
C CYS A 543 -19.73 26.36 -23.21
N GLY A 544 -18.59 26.94 -22.83
CA GLY A 544 -17.25 26.44 -23.16
C GLY A 544 -16.76 25.36 -22.18
N CYS A 545 -17.21 25.39 -20.93
CA CYS A 545 -16.98 24.30 -19.97
C CYS A 545 -18.00 24.26 -18.83
N ALA A 546 -18.14 23.11 -18.17
CA ALA A 546 -18.83 22.96 -16.89
C ALA A 546 -17.86 22.62 -15.76
N ARG A 547 -18.22 22.97 -14.52
CA ARG A 547 -17.37 22.84 -13.32
C ARG A 547 -17.98 21.83 -12.33
N PRO A 548 -18.00 20.52 -12.64
CA PRO A 548 -18.55 19.54 -11.73
C PRO A 548 -17.68 19.44 -10.46
N GLY A 549 -18.35 19.53 -9.31
CA GLY A 549 -17.79 19.26 -7.99
C GLY A 549 -18.35 17.94 -7.47
N ILE A 550 -19.41 17.99 -6.66
CA ILE A 550 -19.95 16.81 -5.97
C ILE A 550 -20.30 15.64 -6.91
N ALA A 551 -20.96 15.92 -8.05
CA ALA A 551 -21.34 14.90 -9.02
C ALA A 551 -20.15 14.19 -9.68
N LEU A 552 -18.96 14.82 -9.78
CA LEU A 552 -17.75 14.18 -10.28
C LEU A 552 -17.36 12.97 -9.41
N TYR A 553 -17.58 13.11 -8.10
CA TYR A 553 -17.26 12.10 -7.09
C TYR A 553 -18.37 11.05 -6.95
N GLY A 554 -19.39 11.12 -7.80
CA GLY A 554 -20.42 10.11 -7.90
C GLY A 554 -21.50 10.17 -6.83
N VAL A 555 -21.62 11.33 -6.19
CA VAL A 555 -22.54 11.60 -5.08
C VAL A 555 -23.30 12.90 -5.32
N LEU A 556 -24.45 13.04 -4.67
CA LEU A 556 -25.26 14.25 -4.63
C LEU A 556 -25.11 14.96 -3.27
N SER A 557 -25.60 16.19 -3.17
CA SER A 557 -25.50 17.03 -1.98
C SER A 557 -26.44 16.62 -0.85
N ALA A 558 -27.57 15.98 -1.18
CA ALA A 558 -28.48 15.38 -0.21
C ALA A 558 -29.07 14.05 -0.71
N PRO A 559 -29.53 13.16 0.21
CA PRO A 559 -30.24 11.94 -0.17
C PRO A 559 -31.52 12.25 -0.93
N GLY A 560 -31.76 11.51 -2.02
CA GLY A 560 -33.02 11.60 -2.77
C GLY A 560 -33.18 12.85 -3.63
N ASP A 561 -32.11 13.65 -3.82
CA ASP A 561 -32.12 14.74 -4.78
C ASP A 561 -32.51 14.24 -6.18
N ALA A 562 -33.64 14.72 -6.68
CA ALA A 562 -34.12 14.43 -8.02
C ALA A 562 -33.51 15.41 -9.01
N THR A 563 -32.88 14.89 -10.07
CA THR A 563 -32.29 15.70 -11.13
C THR A 563 -32.94 15.43 -12.48
N THR A 564 -32.90 16.41 -13.38
CA THR A 564 -33.50 16.28 -14.71
C THR A 564 -32.77 15.23 -15.56
N ALA A 565 -31.43 15.26 -15.57
CA ALA A 565 -30.61 14.25 -16.21
C ALA A 565 -30.25 13.14 -15.22
N VAL A 566 -30.88 11.96 -15.38
CA VAL A 566 -30.58 10.78 -14.56
C VAL A 566 -29.36 10.07 -15.12
N LEU A 567 -28.21 10.28 -14.46
CA LEU A 567 -26.95 9.60 -14.79
C LEU A 567 -26.65 8.48 -13.79
N PRO A 568 -26.11 7.34 -14.23
CA PRO A 568 -25.67 6.26 -13.35
C PRO A 568 -24.32 6.60 -12.71
N LEU A 569 -24.27 7.67 -11.91
CA LEU A 569 -23.07 8.10 -11.20
C LEU A 569 -22.64 7.04 -10.16
N ARG A 570 -21.33 6.85 -10.02
CA ARG A 570 -20.74 5.81 -9.16
C ARG A 570 -19.91 6.46 -8.06
N PRO A 571 -20.19 6.23 -6.77
CA PRO A 571 -19.41 6.80 -5.68
C PRO A 571 -17.92 6.44 -5.80
N VAL A 572 -17.07 7.45 -5.74
CA VAL A 572 -15.61 7.28 -5.90
C VAL A 572 -14.94 6.90 -4.58
N LEU A 573 -15.49 7.34 -3.45
CA LEU A 573 -14.87 7.19 -2.13
C LEU A 573 -15.56 6.12 -1.28
N SER A 574 -14.75 5.25 -0.66
CA SER A 574 -15.16 4.46 0.51
C SER A 574 -14.29 4.79 1.72
N LEU A 575 -14.92 4.98 2.88
CA LEU A 575 -14.25 5.25 4.15
C LEU A 575 -14.25 3.98 5.00
N ARG A 576 -13.07 3.54 5.42
CA ARG A 576 -12.85 2.28 6.15
C ARG A 576 -12.13 2.52 7.46
N ALA A 577 -12.38 1.68 8.47
CA ALA A 577 -11.63 1.67 9.73
C ALA A 577 -11.43 0.25 10.26
N ARG A 578 -10.33 0.03 11.00
CA ARG A 578 -10.06 -1.23 11.68
C ARG A 578 -10.77 -1.31 13.01
N VAL A 579 -11.32 -2.49 13.31
CA VAL A 579 -11.64 -2.91 14.68
C VAL A 579 -10.32 -3.06 15.44
N SER A 580 -10.13 -2.24 16.47
CA SER A 580 -8.93 -2.28 17.31
C SER A 580 -9.10 -3.27 18.47
N GLN A 581 -10.30 -3.34 19.05
CA GLN A 581 -10.58 -4.13 20.24
C GLN A 581 -12.06 -4.52 20.33
N LEU A 582 -12.34 -5.60 21.05
CA LEU A 582 -13.68 -6.00 21.49
C LEU A 582 -13.78 -5.91 23.01
N HIS A 583 -14.95 -5.50 23.48
CA HIS A 583 -15.31 -5.41 24.89
C HIS A 583 -16.64 -6.11 25.10
N THR A 584 -16.71 -6.98 26.12
CA THR A 584 -17.97 -7.57 26.55
C THR A 584 -18.45 -6.83 27.79
N LEU A 585 -19.69 -6.37 27.76
CA LEU A 585 -20.35 -5.68 28.85
C LEU A 585 -21.50 -6.53 29.39
N ALA A 586 -21.61 -6.61 30.71
CA ALA A 586 -22.79 -7.11 31.38
C ALA A 586 -23.94 -6.08 31.30
N ALA A 587 -25.17 -6.54 31.51
CA ALA A 587 -26.31 -5.62 31.64
C ALA A 587 -26.08 -4.67 32.83
N GLY A 588 -26.28 -3.38 32.61
CA GLY A 588 -26.06 -2.29 33.57
C GLY A 588 -24.69 -1.62 33.47
N GLU A 589 -23.71 -2.21 32.77
CA GLU A 589 -22.39 -1.58 32.60
C GLU A 589 -22.43 -0.44 31.56
N ALA A 590 -21.66 0.62 31.83
CA ALA A 590 -21.56 1.79 30.96
C ALA A 590 -20.25 1.79 30.15
N ALA A 591 -20.26 2.47 29.01
CA ALA A 591 -19.11 2.62 28.13
C ALA A 591 -18.98 4.03 27.52
N GLY A 592 -17.74 4.40 27.21
CA GLY A 592 -17.39 5.70 26.63
C GLY A 592 -17.35 6.84 27.64
N TYR A 593 -17.09 8.06 27.15
CA TYR A 593 -17.14 9.26 27.98
C TYR A 593 -18.53 9.43 28.59
N ASP A 594 -18.54 9.88 29.84
CA ASP A 594 -19.73 10.22 30.64
C ASP A 594 -20.70 9.04 30.84
N GLY A 595 -20.29 7.80 30.53
CA GLY A 595 -21.21 6.67 30.52
C GLY A 595 -22.35 6.84 29.52
N ALA A 596 -22.11 7.54 28.41
CA ALA A 596 -23.13 7.90 27.43
C ALA A 596 -23.82 6.69 26.77
N TYR A 597 -23.22 5.50 26.87
CA TYR A 597 -23.88 4.24 26.57
C TYR A 597 -23.97 3.37 27.83
N THR A 598 -25.15 2.80 28.08
CA THR A 598 -25.38 1.80 29.12
C THR A 598 -25.95 0.55 28.48
N ALA A 599 -25.32 -0.60 28.72
CA ALA A 599 -25.75 -1.88 28.17
C ALA A 599 -27.04 -2.35 28.86
N HIS A 600 -28.12 -2.57 28.09
CA HIS A 600 -29.38 -3.10 28.63
C HIS A 600 -29.44 -4.65 28.65
N ARG A 601 -28.48 -5.29 27.99
CA ARG A 601 -28.31 -6.75 27.89
C ARG A 601 -26.81 -7.07 27.83
N PRO A 602 -26.39 -8.33 27.98
CA PRO A 602 -25.04 -8.73 27.62
C PRO A 602 -24.70 -8.24 26.21
N THR A 603 -23.72 -7.35 26.10
CA THR A 603 -23.41 -6.59 24.88
C THR A 603 -21.96 -6.82 24.49
N VAL A 604 -21.68 -6.93 23.19
CA VAL A 604 -20.32 -6.89 22.66
C VAL A 604 -20.12 -5.61 21.88
N LEU A 605 -19.20 -4.77 22.34
CA LEU A 605 -18.81 -3.54 21.66
C LEU A 605 -17.49 -3.73 20.91
N ALA A 606 -17.43 -3.23 19.69
CA ALA A 606 -16.20 -3.10 18.93
C ALA A 606 -15.72 -1.64 18.94
N THR A 607 -14.44 -1.44 19.24
CA THR A 607 -13.79 -0.14 19.14
C THR A 607 -13.23 0.02 17.73
N LEU A 608 -13.64 1.08 17.03
CA LEU A 608 -13.10 1.44 15.72
C LEU A 608 -12.08 2.56 15.87
N SER A 609 -11.00 2.46 15.12
CA SER A 609 -9.85 3.39 15.20
C SER A 609 -10.02 4.67 14.36
N ILE A 610 -11.21 5.28 14.41
CA ILE A 610 -11.55 6.52 13.71
C ILE A 610 -12.40 7.41 14.62
N GLY A 611 -12.16 8.73 14.57
CA GLY A 611 -12.91 9.71 15.36
C GLY A 611 -13.05 11.06 14.67
N TYR A 612 -13.46 12.08 15.43
CA TYR A 612 -13.75 13.39 14.85
C TYR A 612 -12.53 14.16 14.35
N ALA A 613 -11.31 13.85 14.83
CA ALA A 613 -10.08 14.41 14.27
C ALA A 613 -9.76 13.88 12.87
N ASP A 614 -10.36 12.74 12.49
CA ASP A 614 -10.29 12.21 11.13
C ASP A 614 -11.40 12.76 10.23
N GLY A 615 -12.26 13.63 10.76
CA GLY A 615 -13.38 14.23 10.03
C GLY A 615 -14.70 13.47 10.16
N TRP A 616 -14.79 12.41 10.97
CA TRP A 616 -16.06 11.73 11.21
C TRP A 616 -16.92 12.53 12.22
N PRO A 617 -18.11 13.04 11.84
CA PRO A 617 -18.82 14.01 12.68
C PRO A 617 -19.18 13.49 14.05
N ARG A 618 -18.86 14.25 15.11
CA ARG A 618 -19.25 13.91 16.49
C ARG A 618 -20.77 13.86 16.68
N THR A 619 -21.54 14.56 15.84
CA THR A 619 -23.02 14.54 15.85
C THR A 619 -23.61 13.17 15.55
N LEU A 620 -22.84 12.24 14.97
CA LEU A 620 -23.23 10.85 14.72
C LEU A 620 -23.15 9.94 15.97
N SER A 621 -22.95 10.52 17.15
CA SER A 621 -22.92 9.79 18.43
C SER A 621 -24.30 9.24 18.81
N ASN A 622 -24.34 8.36 19.81
CA ASN A 622 -25.57 7.92 20.49
C ASN A 622 -26.64 7.35 19.55
N GLY A 623 -26.24 6.50 18.60
CA GLY A 623 -27.15 5.82 17.68
C GLY A 623 -27.52 6.61 16.43
N ALA A 624 -27.13 7.88 16.32
CA ALA A 624 -27.39 8.68 15.10
C ALA A 624 -26.61 8.14 13.88
N GLY A 625 -25.40 7.64 14.10
CA GLY A 625 -24.59 7.01 13.06
C GLY A 625 -24.60 5.48 13.11
N ARG A 626 -24.17 4.87 12.01
CA ARG A 626 -23.99 3.41 11.86
C ARG A 626 -22.77 3.10 10.99
N VAL A 627 -22.31 1.86 11.04
CA VAL A 627 -21.26 1.32 10.16
C VAL A 627 -21.71 -0.01 9.57
N LEU A 628 -21.04 -0.48 8.51
CA LEU A 628 -21.18 -1.85 8.03
C LEU A 628 -19.96 -2.67 8.43
N LEU A 629 -20.19 -3.90 8.86
CA LEU A 629 -19.15 -4.87 9.18
C LEU A 629 -19.66 -6.27 8.83
N HIS A 630 -18.89 -7.04 8.07
CA HIS A 630 -19.30 -8.37 7.55
C HIS A 630 -20.64 -8.33 6.80
N GLY A 631 -20.88 -7.26 6.03
CA GLY A 631 -22.11 -7.05 5.26
C GLY A 631 -23.35 -6.73 6.10
N ARG A 632 -23.19 -6.44 7.40
CA ARG A 632 -24.28 -6.11 8.32
C ARG A 632 -24.09 -4.74 8.96
N THR A 633 -25.21 -4.08 9.24
CA THR A 633 -25.24 -2.80 9.94
C THR A 633 -24.99 -2.98 11.43
N ALA A 634 -24.09 -2.15 11.99
CA ALA A 634 -23.84 -2.01 13.42
C ALA A 634 -24.01 -0.53 13.83
N PRO A 635 -24.83 -0.20 14.85
CA PRO A 635 -25.03 1.17 15.29
C PRO A 635 -23.80 1.71 16.04
N ILE A 636 -23.52 3.00 15.89
CA ILE A 636 -22.53 3.71 16.72
C ILE A 636 -23.17 3.98 18.08
N VAL A 637 -22.50 3.57 19.15
CA VAL A 637 -23.01 3.74 20.52
C VAL A 637 -22.12 4.67 21.33
N GLY A 638 -22.73 5.41 22.26
CA GLY A 638 -22.05 6.40 23.07
C GLY A 638 -21.46 7.55 22.24
N LEU A 639 -20.52 8.28 22.83
CA LEU A 639 -19.91 9.46 22.22
C LEU A 639 -18.73 9.10 21.31
N ILE A 640 -18.73 9.64 20.10
CA ILE A 640 -17.56 9.62 19.21
C ILE A 640 -16.45 10.47 19.84
N CYS A 641 -15.27 9.88 19.98
CA CYS A 641 -14.08 10.52 20.54
C CYS A 641 -13.19 11.11 19.44
N MET A 642 -12.06 11.71 19.83
CA MET A 642 -11.13 12.33 18.88
C MET A 642 -10.61 11.34 17.84
N ASP A 643 -10.27 10.13 18.29
CA ASP A 643 -9.53 9.13 17.49
C ASP A 643 -10.22 7.77 17.37
N GLN A 644 -11.35 7.59 18.06
CA GLN A 644 -12.03 6.31 18.18
C GLN A 644 -13.53 6.47 18.41
N LEU A 645 -14.27 5.41 18.09
CA LEU A 645 -15.70 5.29 18.37
C LEU A 645 -16.08 3.85 18.70
N LEU A 646 -17.24 3.66 19.32
CA LEU A 646 -17.76 2.34 19.70
C LEU A 646 -18.93 1.97 18.79
N VAL A 647 -19.01 0.69 18.42
CA VAL A 647 -20.14 0.12 17.68
C VAL A 647 -20.65 -1.14 18.38
N ASP A 648 -21.97 -1.31 18.41
CA ASP A 648 -22.58 -2.53 18.96
C ASP A 648 -22.55 -3.64 17.91
N VAL A 649 -21.85 -4.73 18.24
CA VAL A 649 -21.70 -5.93 17.39
C VAL A 649 -22.27 -7.18 18.08
N THR A 650 -23.13 -7.01 19.08
CA THR A 650 -23.65 -8.11 19.90
C THR A 650 -24.29 -9.21 19.07
N ASP A 651 -25.06 -8.85 18.04
CA ASP A 651 -25.77 -9.81 17.20
C ASP A 651 -24.94 -10.28 16.01
N MET A 652 -23.63 -10.04 16.00
CA MET A 652 -22.73 -10.35 14.88
C MET A 652 -21.68 -11.39 15.27
N GLU A 653 -21.69 -12.52 14.57
CA GLU A 653 -20.71 -13.57 14.80
C GLU A 653 -19.39 -13.30 14.06
N GLY A 654 -18.28 -13.74 14.66
CA GLY A 654 -16.97 -13.77 14.02
C GLY A 654 -16.25 -12.43 13.92
N VAL A 655 -16.79 -11.35 14.51
CA VAL A 655 -16.07 -10.06 14.60
C VAL A 655 -14.80 -10.24 15.43
N ALA A 656 -13.69 -9.71 14.95
CA ALA A 656 -12.39 -9.79 15.59
C ALA A 656 -11.54 -8.52 15.37
N PRO A 657 -10.59 -8.23 16.29
CA PRO A 657 -9.59 -7.20 16.05
C PRO A 657 -8.83 -7.42 14.73
N GLY A 658 -8.78 -6.37 13.92
CA GLY A 658 -8.23 -6.39 12.57
C GLY A 658 -9.29 -6.42 11.46
N ASP A 659 -10.56 -6.69 11.76
CA ASP A 659 -11.64 -6.61 10.77
C ASP A 659 -11.85 -5.17 10.28
N THR A 660 -12.47 -5.06 9.11
CA THR A 660 -12.71 -3.76 8.44
C THR A 660 -14.17 -3.37 8.59
N ALA A 661 -14.40 -2.25 9.26
CA ALA A 661 -15.67 -1.55 9.26
C ALA A 661 -15.72 -0.55 8.10
N THR A 662 -16.91 -0.38 7.54
CA THR A 662 -17.21 0.54 6.44
C THR A 662 -18.10 1.65 6.95
N LEU A 663 -17.59 2.87 6.92
CA LEU A 663 -18.31 4.07 7.36
C LEU A 663 -18.98 4.79 6.19
N ILE A 664 -18.41 4.68 4.99
CA ILE A 664 -18.98 5.12 3.72
C ILE A 664 -18.59 4.07 2.68
N GLY A 665 -19.53 3.61 1.86
CA GLY A 665 -19.31 2.65 0.78
C GLY A 665 -20.08 1.34 0.96
N ARG A 666 -19.62 0.31 0.25
CA ARG A 666 -20.27 -1.01 0.21
C ARG A 666 -19.50 -2.06 1.02
N ASP A 667 -20.23 -2.93 1.70
CA ASP A 667 -19.73 -4.16 2.31
C ASP A 667 -20.74 -5.30 2.04
N GLY A 668 -20.35 -6.32 1.27
CA GLY A 668 -21.29 -7.28 0.70
C GLY A 668 -22.37 -6.60 -0.15
N ASP A 669 -23.63 -6.90 0.12
CA ASP A 669 -24.79 -6.28 -0.53
C ASP A 669 -25.26 -4.99 0.17
N ALA A 670 -24.76 -4.73 1.38
CA ALA A 670 -25.12 -3.54 2.16
C ALA A 670 -24.31 -2.31 1.70
N VAL A 671 -24.97 -1.15 1.69
CA VAL A 671 -24.36 0.13 1.30
C VAL A 671 -24.70 1.18 2.35
N LEU A 672 -23.73 2.01 2.69
CA LEU A 672 -23.89 3.22 3.50
C LEU A 672 -23.34 4.39 2.70
N THR A 673 -24.22 5.27 2.24
CA THR A 673 -23.86 6.38 1.35
C THR A 673 -23.35 7.59 2.11
N ALA A 674 -22.57 8.44 1.43
CA ALA A 674 -22.09 9.69 2.03
C ALA A 674 -23.26 10.65 2.31
N GLU A 675 -24.27 10.64 1.45
CA GLU A 675 -25.50 11.39 1.56
C GLU A 675 -26.26 11.04 2.85
N GLU A 676 -26.49 9.74 3.11
CA GLU A 676 -27.17 9.28 4.33
C GLU A 676 -26.38 9.67 5.60
N ALA A 677 -25.06 9.52 5.56
CA ALA A 677 -24.20 9.91 6.68
C ALA A 677 -24.23 11.43 6.93
N ALA A 678 -24.28 12.23 5.86
CA ALA A 678 -24.37 13.68 5.97
C ALA A 678 -25.74 14.10 6.56
N GLN A 679 -26.83 13.50 6.07
CA GLN A 679 -28.18 13.74 6.59
C GLN A 679 -28.27 13.38 8.07
N ALA A 680 -27.75 12.22 8.48
CA ALA A 680 -27.72 11.80 9.88
C ALA A 680 -26.86 12.75 10.75
N ALA A 681 -25.84 13.37 10.17
CA ALA A 681 -25.00 14.36 10.85
C ALA A 681 -25.62 15.78 10.88
N GLY A 682 -26.76 16.00 10.23
CA GLY A 682 -27.41 17.31 10.11
C GLY A 682 -26.71 18.27 9.14
N THR A 683 -26.04 17.74 8.11
CA THR A 683 -25.31 18.53 7.11
C THR A 683 -25.52 17.99 5.68
N ILE A 684 -24.80 18.56 4.71
CA ILE A 684 -24.76 18.17 3.30
C ILE A 684 -23.49 17.37 2.99
N THR A 685 -23.56 16.54 1.95
CA THR A 685 -22.45 15.66 1.51
C THR A 685 -21.15 16.43 1.25
N ASN A 686 -21.26 17.65 0.73
CA ASN A 686 -20.12 18.51 0.45
C ASN A 686 -19.31 18.81 1.72
N GLU A 687 -19.98 19.11 2.84
CA GLU A 687 -19.30 19.36 4.12
C GLU A 687 -18.69 18.06 4.65
N LEU A 688 -19.47 16.98 4.71
CA LEU A 688 -19.00 15.69 5.24
C LEU A 688 -17.69 15.25 4.57
N LEU A 689 -17.68 15.22 3.23
CA LEU A 689 -16.53 14.73 2.47
C LEU A 689 -15.35 15.71 2.53
N SER A 690 -15.58 17.02 2.37
CA SER A 690 -14.49 18.01 2.40
C SER A 690 -13.79 18.15 3.75
N ARG A 691 -14.43 17.70 4.84
CA ARG A 691 -13.87 17.70 6.19
C ARG A 691 -13.11 16.42 6.56
N LEU A 692 -13.06 15.43 5.68
CA LEU A 692 -12.27 14.20 5.91
C LEU A 692 -10.77 14.54 6.06
N GLY A 693 -10.24 14.22 7.23
CA GLY A 693 -8.96 14.72 7.70
C GLY A 693 -7.74 14.21 6.91
N PRO A 694 -6.61 14.92 7.00
CA PRO A 694 -5.36 14.51 6.33
C PRO A 694 -4.72 13.25 6.93
N ARG A 695 -5.14 12.82 8.12
CA ARG A 695 -4.68 11.57 8.77
C ARG A 695 -5.19 10.29 8.12
N LEU A 696 -6.20 10.40 7.25
CA LEU A 696 -6.72 9.29 6.48
C LEU A 696 -5.83 9.07 5.26
N GLU A 697 -5.18 7.91 5.17
CA GLU A 697 -4.40 7.57 3.98
C GLU A 697 -5.35 7.30 2.80
N ARG A 698 -4.98 7.72 1.59
CA ARG A 698 -5.75 7.49 0.37
C ARG A 698 -5.15 6.35 -0.43
N VAL A 699 -5.95 5.34 -0.76
CA VAL A 699 -5.53 4.17 -1.55
C VAL A 699 -6.35 4.10 -2.83
N VAL A 700 -5.69 4.29 -3.97
CA VAL A 700 -6.33 4.17 -5.29
C VAL A 700 -6.52 2.70 -5.64
N LEU A 701 -7.75 2.32 -5.93
CA LEU A 701 -8.14 1.03 -6.50
C LEU A 701 -8.22 1.17 -8.04
N PRO A 702 -7.76 0.17 -8.81
CA PRO A 702 -7.61 0.25 -10.26
C PRO A 702 -8.95 0.38 -11.02
#